data_AF-V9KLW2-F1
#
_entry.id   AF-V9KLW2-F1
#
_cell.length_a   1.000
_cell.length_b   1.000
_cell.length_c   1.000
_cell.angle_alpha   90.00
_cell.angle_beta   90.00
_cell.angle_gamma   90.00
#
_symmetry.space_group_name_H-M   'P 1'
#
loop_
_entity.id
_entity.type
_entity.pdbx_description
1 polymer ?
#
loop_
_entity_poly.entity_id
_entity_poly.type
_entity_poly.pdbx_seq_one_letter_code
_entity_poly.pdbx_strand_id
1 'polypeptide(L)'
;PGLESNKELNHTRDWRFLQQAPCTSAENSPKHPADSLSYSLELQKNDFEGQLNPFGSSMDSNVTDDGECRTLVERNVKEKIIQMEEECRRILNNVEEIQQKVKDLDNQMAESSQEMEMERALLEGEQDSETTHIQHEKDVLGQLHRRIADLEASANSEKAKGGEQLDMEVKRYEDFEFQQLERESKLEEEKENNSKQLLGEIGEYQHSIETREKKLTLFKNQVNQIVQQAELEREQFLKEKNNLLVMLHREKENLLYLEKTYCDTTGGRGLPINSNILKENFRIQEERKKHQKEGLYLSDTIPRKKNSLAISSQFNSATLGRNVTSKAHLPLVQSNSCGSMLVHNMTAVGKDSENRRHQGQKGKSKKGHRHHQLNEEQRQRILAQSSTYLDNSHLTDNGYKDSTFETLSLDSSDSMETNISACSPDNISSASTSNVAKIEEMERLLKEAQAEKAWLIETKEREMEAKKQALEEEKRRREDLEKRLQEETQRRQQLIDKEVKMREKQRSQARPLTRYLPVRKEDFDLRSHIETAGHNVETCYHVSLTEKTCRGFLIKMGGKIKTWKKRWFVFDRTKRTLSYYADKHETKLKGVIYFQAIEEVYYDHLKSAHKSPNPSLTFSVKTRDRIYYMVAPSPETMRIWMDVIVTGAEGYTQFML
;
A
#
# COMPACT_ATOMS: atom_id res chain seq x y z
N PRO A 1 24.60 -2.41 35.69
CA PRO A 1 23.51 -1.93 36.59
C PRO A 1 22.24 -1.59 35.79
N GLY A 2 21.26 -2.48 35.67
CA GLY A 2 21.22 -3.88 36.12
C GLY A 2 19.77 -4.41 36.20
N LEU A 3 19.60 -5.72 35.98
CA LEU A 3 18.34 -6.49 36.12
C LEU A 3 17.19 -6.09 35.16
N GLU A 4 16.21 -6.95 34.84
CA GLU A 4 16.23 -8.37 34.41
C GLU A 4 14.82 -8.74 33.91
N SER A 5 14.64 -9.95 33.34
CA SER A 5 13.34 -10.63 33.20
C SER A 5 12.19 -9.92 32.44
N ASN A 6 12.18 -10.07 31.11
CA ASN A 6 10.92 -10.19 30.38
C ASN A 6 10.45 -11.66 30.37
N LYS A 7 9.30 -11.95 30.98
CA LYS A 7 8.54 -13.20 30.81
C LYS A 7 7.08 -12.84 30.54
N GLU A 8 6.60 -13.13 29.33
CA GLU A 8 5.22 -12.83 28.95
C GLU A 8 4.24 -13.86 29.54
N LEU A 9 3.11 -13.37 30.05
CA LEU A 9 2.01 -14.22 30.54
C LEU A 9 1.14 -14.67 29.36
N ASN A 10 1.39 -15.86 28.85
CA ASN A 10 0.39 -16.57 28.04
C ASN A 10 -0.75 -17.05 28.95
N HIS A 11 -1.83 -16.28 29.02
CA HIS A 11 -3.01 -16.58 29.83
C HIS A 11 -3.97 -17.54 29.11
N THR A 12 -3.48 -18.76 28.84
CA THR A 12 -4.33 -19.89 28.42
C THR A 12 -5.33 -20.19 29.54
N ARG A 13 -6.61 -20.36 29.19
CA ARG A 13 -7.64 -20.76 30.14
C ARG A 13 -7.53 -22.26 30.45
N ASP A 14 -6.84 -22.59 31.53
CA ASP A 14 -6.85 -23.94 32.08
C ASP A 14 -8.27 -24.32 32.54
N TRP A 15 -8.83 -25.36 31.92
CA TRP A 15 -9.99 -26.09 32.48
C TRP A 15 -9.57 -27.16 33.51
N ARG A 16 -8.28 -27.19 33.88
CA ARG A 16 -7.71 -28.11 34.87
C ARG A 16 -7.89 -27.63 36.31
N PHE A 17 -9.14 -27.48 36.76
CA PHE A 17 -9.46 -27.22 38.17
C PHE A 17 -10.62 -28.09 38.70
N LEU A 18 -10.61 -29.38 38.35
CA LEU A 18 -11.48 -30.38 38.99
C LEU A 18 -10.90 -31.81 39.02
N GLN A 19 -9.57 -31.97 39.00
CA GLN A 19 -8.96 -33.29 39.15
C GLN A 19 -7.53 -33.24 39.74
N GLN A 20 -7.45 -33.20 41.07
CA GLN A 20 -6.39 -33.83 41.91
C GLN A 20 -6.66 -33.56 43.40
N ALA A 21 -7.78 -34.07 43.91
CA ALA A 21 -7.72 -34.65 45.25
C ALA A 21 -7.03 -36.01 45.09
N PRO A 22 -5.95 -36.32 45.82
CA PRO A 22 -5.48 -37.70 45.88
C PRO A 22 -6.55 -38.49 46.65
N CYS A 23 -7.20 -39.44 45.97
CA CYS A 23 -7.80 -40.57 46.69
C CYS A 23 -6.65 -41.36 47.30
N THR A 24 -6.21 -40.94 48.49
CA THR A 24 -5.48 -41.80 49.40
C THR A 24 -6.37 -43.00 49.66
N SER A 25 -6.04 -44.12 49.03
CA SER A 25 -6.57 -45.44 49.37
C SER A 25 -6.11 -45.74 50.79
N ALA A 26 -6.87 -45.27 51.76
CA ALA A 26 -6.56 -45.41 53.16
C ALA A 26 -6.70 -46.89 53.53
N GLU A 27 -5.56 -47.54 53.81
CA GLU A 27 -5.48 -48.87 54.42
C GLU A 27 -5.94 -48.81 55.90
N ASN A 28 -7.17 -48.34 56.12
CA ASN A 28 -7.88 -48.51 57.37
C ASN A 28 -8.44 -49.93 57.42
N SER A 29 -7.55 -50.90 57.60
CA SER A 29 -7.93 -52.24 58.05
C SER A 29 -8.62 -52.12 59.41
N PRO A 30 -9.92 -52.45 59.53
CA PRO A 30 -10.48 -52.75 60.84
C PRO A 30 -9.81 -54.05 61.29
N LYS A 31 -9.07 -54.00 62.40
CA LYS A 31 -8.72 -55.24 63.10
C LYS A 31 -10.02 -55.91 63.56
N HIS A 32 -10.00 -57.24 63.60
CA HIS A 32 -11.08 -58.12 64.10
C HIS A 32 -11.86 -57.54 65.29
N PRO A 33 -13.17 -57.85 65.37
CA PRO A 33 -13.54 -59.14 65.93
C PRO A 33 -13.94 -60.18 64.88
N ALA A 34 -13.56 -61.43 65.14
CA ALA A 34 -14.09 -62.61 64.47
C ALA A 34 -14.99 -63.36 65.46
N ASP A 35 -16.11 -62.74 65.84
CA ASP A 35 -17.10 -63.32 66.75
C ASP A 35 -18.20 -64.05 65.97
N SER A 36 -17.80 -65.09 65.24
CA SER A 36 -18.73 -66.15 64.86
C SER A 36 -18.91 -67.05 66.08
N LEU A 37 -20.11 -67.08 66.67
CA LEU A 37 -20.43 -67.90 67.85
C LEU A 37 -20.57 -69.38 67.47
N SER A 38 -19.44 -70.01 67.15
CA SER A 38 -19.35 -71.46 66.98
C SER A 38 -19.51 -72.17 68.33
N TYR A 39 -20.76 -72.44 68.72
CA TYR A 39 -21.08 -73.28 69.88
C TYR A 39 -20.81 -74.77 69.59
N SER A 40 -19.52 -75.11 69.44
CA SER A 40 -19.05 -76.48 69.61
C SER A 40 -19.19 -76.87 71.08
N LEU A 41 -20.20 -77.68 71.40
CA LEU A 41 -20.38 -78.23 72.74
C LEU A 41 -19.58 -79.53 72.87
N GLU A 42 -18.33 -79.41 73.30
CA GLU A 42 -17.43 -80.54 73.57
C GLU A 42 -17.94 -81.40 74.74
N LEU A 43 -17.88 -82.71 74.57
CA LEU A 43 -18.30 -83.71 75.56
C LEU A 43 -17.28 -83.84 76.71
N GLN A 44 -17.26 -82.87 77.62
CA GLN A 44 -16.55 -83.02 78.89
C GLN A 44 -17.24 -84.05 79.79
N LYS A 45 -16.72 -85.28 79.76
CA LYS A 45 -16.78 -86.16 80.93
C LYS A 45 -15.84 -85.61 82.00
N ASN A 46 -16.35 -85.42 83.21
CA ASN A 46 -15.64 -85.73 84.45
C ASN A 46 -16.65 -85.80 85.60
N ASP A 47 -16.36 -86.68 86.56
CA ASP A 47 -17.21 -86.97 87.70
C ASP A 47 -17.09 -85.90 88.79
N PHE A 48 -18.13 -85.77 89.62
CA PHE A 48 -17.90 -85.48 91.04
C PHE A 48 -18.95 -86.14 91.93
N GLU A 49 -18.51 -86.62 93.09
CA GLU A 49 -19.31 -87.45 94.00
C GLU A 49 -20.08 -86.66 95.05
N GLY A 50 -21.19 -87.23 95.51
CA GLY A 50 -21.71 -87.02 96.86
C GLY A 50 -22.78 -85.93 97.05
N GLN A 51 -23.51 -85.92 98.16
CA GLN A 51 -23.43 -86.85 99.31
C GLN A 51 -24.72 -86.82 100.16
N LEU A 52 -24.83 -87.78 101.09
CA LEU A 52 -25.72 -87.84 102.29
C LEU A 52 -27.16 -88.39 102.13
N ASN A 53 -27.31 -89.65 102.56
CA ASN A 53 -28.53 -90.16 103.24
C ASN A 53 -28.66 -89.53 104.65
N PRO A 54 -29.77 -89.75 105.39
CA PRO A 54 -29.67 -90.70 106.52
C PRO A 54 -30.97 -91.46 106.91
N PHE A 55 -30.81 -92.46 107.81
CA PHE A 55 -31.84 -93.35 108.44
C PHE A 55 -32.53 -94.37 107.50
N GLY A 56 -32.88 -95.60 107.89
CA GLY A 56 -32.92 -96.28 109.21
C GLY A 56 -34.38 -96.71 109.53
N SER A 57 -34.74 -97.91 110.01
CA SER A 57 -33.98 -99.03 110.65
C SER A 57 -34.63 -100.40 110.38
N SER A 58 -33.77 -101.41 110.21
CA SER A 58 -33.69 -102.76 110.83
C SER A 58 -34.86 -103.42 111.61
N MET A 59 -34.80 -104.78 111.60
CA MET A 59 -35.42 -105.82 112.45
C MET A 59 -36.84 -106.36 112.15
N ASP A 60 -36.86 -107.60 111.66
CA ASP A 60 -37.59 -108.80 112.11
C ASP A 60 -39.01 -108.67 112.74
N SER A 61 -40.00 -109.37 112.15
CA SER A 61 -40.43 -110.70 112.67
C SER A 61 -41.70 -111.30 112.01
N ASN A 62 -41.84 -112.61 112.24
CA ASN A 62 -42.83 -113.61 111.82
C ASN A 62 -44.35 -113.27 111.77
N VAL A 63 -45.00 -113.77 110.68
CA VAL A 63 -46.21 -114.63 110.64
C VAL A 63 -47.62 -114.05 110.96
N THR A 64 -48.60 -114.41 110.10
CA THR A 64 -50.08 -114.22 110.17
C THR A 64 -50.59 -112.76 110.19
N ASP A 65 -51.77 -112.41 109.64
CA ASP A 65 -52.78 -113.17 108.87
C ASP A 65 -53.35 -112.32 107.70
N ASP A 66 -54.33 -112.85 106.96
CA ASP A 66 -54.80 -112.34 105.66
C ASP A 66 -55.54 -110.98 105.63
N GLY A 67 -55.43 -110.32 104.46
CA GLY A 67 -56.64 -109.92 103.73
C GLY A 67 -57.35 -108.59 104.02
N GLU A 68 -56.70 -107.43 103.82
CA GLU A 68 -57.41 -106.23 103.26
C GLU A 68 -56.47 -105.10 102.81
N CYS A 69 -55.44 -104.79 103.61
CA CYS A 69 -54.65 -103.55 103.50
C CYS A 69 -53.86 -103.38 102.17
N ARG A 70 -53.51 -104.49 101.48
CA ARG A 70 -52.77 -104.45 100.21
C ARG A 70 -53.50 -103.67 99.11
N THR A 71 -54.83 -103.65 99.12
CA THR A 71 -55.64 -103.10 98.01
C THR A 71 -55.66 -101.56 97.96
N LEU A 72 -55.30 -100.86 99.04
CA LEU A 72 -55.24 -99.39 99.05
C LEU A 72 -53.92 -98.87 98.47
N VAL A 73 -52.80 -99.50 98.85
CA VAL A 73 -51.47 -99.19 98.30
C VAL A 73 -51.43 -99.43 96.80
N GLU A 74 -52.01 -100.55 96.32
CA GLU A 74 -52.09 -100.83 94.89
C GLU A 74 -52.93 -99.82 94.10
N ARG A 75 -53.97 -99.19 94.69
CA ARG A 75 -54.73 -98.13 94.02
C ARG A 75 -53.92 -96.86 93.89
N ASN A 76 -53.32 -96.38 94.99
CA ASN A 76 -52.49 -95.18 94.97
C ASN A 76 -51.31 -95.31 93.99
N VAL A 77 -50.70 -96.50 93.88
CA VAL A 77 -49.64 -96.76 92.89
C VAL A 77 -50.18 -96.73 91.45
N LYS A 78 -51.36 -97.31 91.17
CA LYS A 78 -51.98 -97.28 89.84
C LYS A 78 -52.38 -95.87 89.42
N GLU A 79 -52.94 -95.06 90.32
CA GLU A 79 -53.25 -93.65 90.06
C GLU A 79 -51.97 -92.82 89.81
N LYS A 80 -50.90 -93.07 90.57
CA LYS A 80 -49.59 -92.44 90.36
C LYS A 80 -48.99 -92.78 88.98
N ILE A 81 -49.14 -94.03 88.54
CA ILE A 81 -48.70 -94.49 87.21
C ILE A 81 -49.50 -93.79 86.11
N ILE A 82 -50.83 -93.72 86.22
CA ILE A 82 -51.68 -93.03 85.21
C ILE A 82 -51.33 -91.54 85.12
N GLN A 83 -51.08 -90.87 86.25
CA GLN A 83 -50.61 -89.48 86.27
C GLN A 83 -49.25 -89.33 85.57
N MET A 84 -48.30 -90.25 85.82
CA MET A 84 -47.01 -90.26 85.12
C MET A 84 -47.16 -90.57 83.62
N GLU A 85 -48.07 -91.46 83.20
CA GLU A 85 -48.32 -91.75 81.78
C GLU A 85 -48.91 -90.56 81.04
N GLU A 86 -49.82 -89.81 81.68
CA GLU A 86 -50.39 -88.58 81.12
C GLU A 86 -49.39 -87.42 81.09
N GLU A 87 -48.52 -87.32 82.11
CA GLU A 87 -47.41 -86.35 82.13
C GLU A 87 -46.34 -86.69 81.08
N CYS A 88 -45.96 -87.97 80.94
CA CYS A 88 -45.09 -88.43 79.86
C CYS A 88 -45.68 -88.16 78.48
N ARG A 89 -46.99 -88.38 78.26
CA ARG A 89 -47.66 -88.06 77.00
C ARG A 89 -47.63 -86.55 76.72
N ARG A 90 -47.85 -85.71 77.74
CA ARG A 90 -47.74 -84.25 77.64
C ARG A 90 -46.32 -83.79 77.29
N ILE A 91 -45.31 -84.40 77.92
CA ILE A 91 -43.89 -84.13 77.63
C ILE A 91 -43.54 -84.57 76.20
N LEU A 92 -43.99 -85.73 75.74
CA LEU A 92 -43.76 -86.21 74.38
C LEU A 92 -44.38 -85.28 73.33
N ASN A 93 -45.63 -84.84 73.52
CA ASN A 93 -46.28 -83.87 72.64
C ASN A 93 -45.50 -82.54 72.59
N ASN A 94 -45.05 -82.04 73.74
CA ASN A 94 -44.23 -80.82 73.81
C ASN A 94 -42.87 -81.00 73.12
N VAL A 95 -42.26 -82.19 73.20
CA VAL A 95 -41.00 -82.52 72.52
C VAL A 95 -41.21 -82.57 71.00
N GLU A 96 -42.32 -83.15 70.52
CA GLU A 96 -42.67 -83.17 69.09
C GLU A 96 -42.93 -81.74 68.55
N GLU A 97 -43.66 -80.89 69.29
CA GLU A 97 -43.86 -79.48 68.93
C GLU A 97 -42.52 -78.71 68.87
N ILE A 98 -41.64 -78.91 69.85
CA ILE A 98 -40.30 -78.29 69.87
C ILE A 98 -39.44 -78.81 68.70
N GLN A 99 -39.46 -80.10 68.39
CA GLN A 99 -38.72 -80.68 67.27
C GLN A 99 -39.20 -80.15 65.92
N GLN A 100 -40.52 -80.06 65.72
CA GLN A 100 -41.08 -79.47 64.51
C GLN A 100 -40.73 -77.98 64.40
N LYS A 101 -40.78 -77.23 65.52
CA LYS A 101 -40.39 -75.81 65.53
C LYS A 101 -38.89 -75.57 65.29
N VAL A 102 -38.01 -76.45 65.77
CA VAL A 102 -36.58 -76.41 65.41
C VAL A 102 -36.41 -76.62 63.92
N LYS A 103 -37.03 -77.66 63.35
CA LYS A 103 -37.00 -77.95 61.91
C LYS A 103 -37.54 -76.80 61.05
N ASP A 104 -38.61 -76.13 61.49
CA ASP A 104 -39.16 -74.97 60.77
C ASP A 104 -38.24 -73.75 60.83
N LEU A 105 -37.50 -73.56 61.93
CA LEU A 105 -36.45 -72.55 62.02
C LEU A 105 -35.21 -72.92 61.17
N ASP A 106 -34.82 -74.19 61.13
CA ASP A 106 -33.72 -74.68 60.27
C ASP A 106 -34.06 -74.45 58.78
N ASN A 107 -35.31 -74.71 58.37
CA ASN A 107 -35.79 -74.39 57.03
C ASN A 107 -35.73 -72.88 56.76
N GLN A 108 -36.24 -72.04 57.66
CA GLN A 108 -36.22 -70.58 57.50
C GLN A 108 -34.79 -70.01 57.44
N MET A 109 -33.84 -70.57 58.21
CA MET A 109 -32.42 -70.19 58.13
C MET A 109 -31.80 -70.60 56.80
N ALA A 110 -32.14 -71.79 56.27
CA ALA A 110 -31.66 -72.24 54.96
C ALA A 110 -32.23 -71.39 53.82
N GLU A 111 -33.54 -71.12 53.82
CA GLU A 111 -34.21 -70.26 52.84
C GLU A 111 -33.64 -68.83 52.86
N SER A 112 -33.46 -68.24 54.05
CA SER A 112 -32.88 -66.89 54.20
C SER A 112 -31.41 -66.83 53.79
N SER A 113 -30.62 -67.87 54.04
CA SER A 113 -29.23 -67.95 53.55
C SER A 113 -29.18 -68.04 52.03
N GLN A 114 -30.08 -68.81 51.41
CA GLN A 114 -30.17 -68.93 49.95
C GLN A 114 -30.65 -67.62 49.28
N GLU A 115 -31.58 -66.90 49.90
CA GLU A 115 -32.02 -65.57 49.45
C GLU A 115 -30.86 -64.56 49.50
N MET A 116 -30.13 -64.49 50.60
CA MET A 116 -28.94 -63.65 50.75
C MET A 116 -27.84 -63.99 49.73
N GLU A 117 -27.58 -65.28 49.47
CA GLU A 117 -26.61 -65.71 48.45
C GLU A 117 -27.06 -65.32 47.03
N MET A 118 -28.37 -65.34 46.74
CA MET A 118 -28.92 -64.89 45.46
C MET A 118 -28.80 -63.37 45.28
N GLU A 119 -29.15 -62.57 46.30
CA GLU A 119 -28.96 -61.12 46.27
C GLU A 119 -27.48 -60.76 46.08
N ARG A 120 -26.57 -61.46 46.78
CA ARG A 120 -25.13 -61.29 46.64
C ARG A 120 -24.65 -61.54 45.20
N ALA A 121 -25.08 -62.63 44.58
CA ALA A 121 -24.70 -62.98 43.22
C ALA A 121 -25.25 -62.00 42.17
N LEU A 122 -26.46 -61.46 42.39
CA LEU A 122 -27.03 -60.41 41.53
C LEU A 122 -26.25 -59.10 41.64
N LEU A 123 -25.91 -58.65 42.85
CA LEU A 123 -25.12 -57.45 43.09
C LEU A 123 -23.68 -57.57 42.56
N GLU A 124 -23.07 -58.76 42.67
CA GLU A 124 -21.74 -59.03 42.12
C GLU A 124 -21.74 -58.96 40.57
N GLY A 125 -22.79 -59.50 39.92
CA GLY A 125 -22.99 -59.36 38.48
C GLY A 125 -23.26 -57.92 38.01
N GLU A 126 -24.04 -57.15 38.78
CA GLU A 126 -24.26 -55.73 38.51
C GLU A 126 -22.95 -54.93 38.65
N GLN A 127 -22.19 -55.14 39.73
CA GLN A 127 -20.89 -54.51 39.98
C GLN A 127 -19.88 -54.79 38.86
N ASP A 128 -19.79 -56.03 38.38
CA ASP A 128 -18.91 -56.39 37.26
C ASP A 128 -19.36 -55.71 35.97
N SER A 129 -20.68 -55.69 35.68
CA SER A 129 -21.21 -55.01 34.48
C SER A 129 -20.85 -53.52 34.47
N GLU A 130 -21.07 -52.81 35.57
CA GLU A 130 -20.75 -51.39 35.72
C GLU A 130 -19.24 -51.14 35.66
N THR A 131 -18.43 -52.05 36.21
CA THR A 131 -16.97 -52.01 36.10
C THR A 131 -16.49 -52.11 34.64
N THR A 132 -17.11 -52.98 33.83
CA THR A 132 -16.79 -53.07 32.39
C THR A 132 -17.25 -51.83 31.61
N HIS A 133 -18.41 -51.25 31.95
CA HIS A 133 -18.89 -49.98 31.37
C HIS A 133 -17.93 -48.83 31.69
N ILE A 134 -17.55 -48.64 32.96
CA ILE A 134 -16.60 -47.63 33.40
C ILE A 134 -15.24 -47.80 32.71
N GLN A 135 -14.78 -49.04 32.46
CA GLN A 135 -13.54 -49.27 31.72
C GLN A 135 -13.68 -48.90 30.23
N HIS A 136 -14.79 -49.24 29.58
CA HIS A 136 -15.06 -48.82 28.21
C HIS A 136 -15.09 -47.28 28.08
N GLU A 137 -15.74 -46.58 29.00
CA GLU A 137 -15.76 -45.11 29.00
C GLU A 137 -14.37 -44.50 29.21
N LYS A 138 -13.53 -45.06 30.09
CA LYS A 138 -12.13 -44.64 30.25
C LYS A 138 -11.35 -44.78 28.94
N ASP A 139 -11.55 -45.86 28.19
CA ASP A 139 -10.86 -46.08 26.92
C ASP A 139 -11.37 -45.16 25.79
N VAL A 140 -12.66 -44.80 25.79
CA VAL A 140 -13.23 -43.76 24.91
C VAL A 140 -12.68 -42.38 25.29
N LEU A 141 -12.67 -42.02 26.56
CA LEU A 141 -12.05 -40.78 27.05
C LEU A 141 -10.55 -40.72 26.70
N GLY A 142 -9.83 -41.84 26.81
CA GLY A 142 -8.42 -41.94 26.38
C GLY A 142 -8.23 -41.69 24.89
N GLN A 143 -9.15 -42.15 24.04
CA GLN A 143 -9.15 -41.85 22.60
C GLN A 143 -9.45 -40.37 22.31
N LEU A 144 -10.43 -39.79 23.00
CA LEU A 144 -10.79 -38.37 22.84
C LEU A 144 -9.65 -37.44 23.26
N HIS A 145 -8.97 -37.72 24.39
CA HIS A 145 -7.79 -36.94 24.81
C HIS A 145 -6.65 -37.00 23.80
N ARG A 146 -6.35 -38.18 23.23
CA ARG A 146 -5.37 -38.31 22.13
C ARG A 146 -5.80 -37.47 20.92
N ARG A 147 -7.08 -37.53 20.54
CA ARG A 147 -7.59 -36.80 19.38
C ARG A 147 -7.56 -35.28 19.57
N ILE A 148 -7.76 -34.78 20.79
CA ILE A 148 -7.59 -33.36 21.13
C ILE A 148 -6.11 -32.97 20.96
N ALA A 149 -5.17 -33.75 21.50
CA ALA A 149 -3.74 -33.48 21.37
C ALA A 149 -3.26 -33.47 19.90
N ASP A 150 -3.75 -34.39 19.05
CA ASP A 150 -3.47 -34.40 17.60
C ASP A 150 -3.92 -33.11 16.92
N LEU A 151 -5.12 -32.62 17.28
CA LEU A 151 -5.70 -31.41 16.71
C LEU A 151 -4.97 -30.14 17.20
N GLU A 152 -4.58 -30.08 18.47
CA GLU A 152 -3.77 -29.00 19.03
C GLU A 152 -2.37 -28.95 18.38
N ALA A 153 -1.72 -30.11 18.22
CA ALA A 153 -0.42 -30.21 17.54
C ALA A 153 -0.52 -29.78 16.07
N SER A 154 -1.57 -30.21 15.36
CA SER A 154 -1.83 -29.82 13.96
C SER A 154 -2.05 -28.32 13.82
N ALA A 155 -2.96 -27.75 14.63
CA ALA A 155 -3.26 -26.32 14.63
C ALA A 155 -2.04 -25.47 15.02
N ASN A 156 -1.16 -25.95 15.90
CA ASN A 156 0.08 -25.25 16.24
C ASN A 156 1.13 -25.36 15.12
N SER A 157 1.20 -26.48 14.39
CA SER A 157 2.03 -26.61 13.18
C SER A 157 1.57 -25.65 12.06
N GLU A 158 0.26 -25.49 11.86
CA GLU A 158 -0.30 -24.54 10.90
C GLU A 158 -0.01 -23.08 11.28
N LYS A 159 -0.16 -22.72 12.56
CA LYS A 159 0.23 -21.39 13.07
C LYS A 159 1.71 -21.10 12.86
N ALA A 160 2.60 -22.07 13.11
CA ALA A 160 4.04 -21.90 12.92
C ALA A 160 4.37 -21.61 11.44
N LYS A 161 3.86 -22.43 10.51
CA LYS A 161 4.02 -22.22 9.05
C LYS A 161 3.44 -20.88 8.59
N GLY A 162 2.30 -20.46 9.14
CA GLY A 162 1.71 -19.15 8.89
C GLY A 162 2.60 -18.00 9.38
N GLY A 163 3.21 -18.15 10.55
CA GLY A 163 4.17 -17.20 11.11
C GLY A 163 5.44 -17.07 10.27
N GLU A 164 6.04 -18.19 9.85
CA GLU A 164 7.18 -18.23 8.93
C GLU A 164 6.85 -17.57 7.57
N GLN A 165 5.65 -17.83 7.03
CA GLN A 165 5.21 -17.21 5.77
C GLN A 165 5.03 -15.69 5.91
N LEU A 166 4.53 -15.22 7.06
CA LEU A 166 4.39 -13.79 7.35
C LEU A 166 5.75 -13.11 7.53
N ASP A 167 6.67 -13.70 8.29
CA ASP A 167 8.06 -13.20 8.45
C ASP A 167 8.79 -13.07 7.10
N MET A 168 8.62 -14.07 6.22
CA MET A 168 9.16 -14.00 4.86
C MET A 168 8.52 -12.91 3.98
N GLU A 169 7.24 -12.57 4.19
CA GLU A 169 6.58 -11.48 3.46
C GLU A 169 6.95 -10.09 4.04
N VAL A 170 7.11 -9.97 5.36
CA VAL A 170 7.61 -8.75 6.02
C VAL A 170 9.00 -8.41 5.50
N LYS A 171 9.94 -9.38 5.46
CA LYS A 171 11.29 -9.17 4.91
C LYS A 171 11.27 -8.77 3.43
N ARG A 172 10.38 -9.36 2.62
CA ARG A 172 10.17 -8.93 1.23
C ARG A 172 9.66 -7.49 1.15
N TYR A 173 8.77 -7.08 2.05
CA TYR A 173 8.24 -5.71 2.11
C TYR A 173 9.34 -4.71 2.50
N GLU A 174 10.13 -5.01 3.54
CA GLU A 174 11.29 -4.21 3.97
C GLU A 174 12.32 -4.03 2.84
N ASP A 175 12.66 -5.11 2.12
CA ASP A 175 13.52 -5.07 0.93
C ASP A 175 12.94 -4.17 -0.18
N PHE A 176 11.61 -4.17 -0.38
CA PHE A 176 10.95 -3.32 -1.37
C PHE A 176 10.90 -1.84 -0.95
N GLU A 177 10.72 -1.56 0.34
CA GLU A 177 10.72 -0.21 0.92
C GLU A 177 12.12 0.41 0.85
N PHE A 178 13.17 -0.32 1.26
CA PHE A 178 14.56 0.12 1.09
C PHE A 178 14.87 0.40 -0.39
N GLN A 179 14.44 -0.49 -1.29
CA GLN A 179 14.52 -0.29 -2.74
C GLN A 179 13.64 0.83 -3.29
N GLN A 180 12.73 1.43 -2.53
CA GLN A 180 11.97 2.64 -2.89
C GLN A 180 12.74 3.89 -2.48
N LEU A 181 13.17 3.95 -1.21
CA LEU A 181 14.00 5.03 -0.68
C LEU A 181 15.30 5.22 -1.50
N GLU A 182 15.96 4.12 -1.91
CA GLU A 182 17.17 4.17 -2.73
C GLU A 182 16.95 4.79 -4.14
N ARG A 183 15.72 4.79 -4.65
CA ARG A 183 15.36 5.45 -5.93
C ARG A 183 14.91 6.89 -5.72
N GLU A 184 14.15 7.16 -4.66
CA GLU A 184 13.71 8.51 -4.32
C GLU A 184 14.90 9.40 -4.00
N SER A 185 15.88 8.88 -3.26
CA SER A 185 17.17 9.54 -3.02
C SER A 185 17.89 9.90 -4.32
N LYS A 186 17.95 8.99 -5.31
CA LYS A 186 18.63 9.22 -6.59
C LYS A 186 17.88 10.21 -7.48
N LEU A 187 16.55 10.20 -7.46
CA LEU A 187 15.72 11.17 -8.18
C LEU A 187 15.83 12.57 -7.57
N GLU A 188 15.95 12.67 -6.24
CA GLU A 188 16.16 13.95 -5.56
C GLU A 188 17.59 14.47 -5.80
N GLU A 189 18.62 13.61 -5.81
CA GLU A 189 19.99 13.96 -6.20
C GLU A 189 20.06 14.47 -7.66
N GLU A 190 19.43 13.77 -8.61
CA GLU A 190 19.33 14.19 -10.01
C GLU A 190 18.59 15.55 -10.13
N LYS A 191 17.50 15.74 -9.38
CA LYS A 191 16.74 17.00 -9.31
C LYS A 191 17.55 18.14 -8.69
N GLU A 192 18.33 17.89 -7.64
CA GLU A 192 19.20 18.88 -7.01
C GLU A 192 20.33 19.29 -7.97
N ASN A 193 20.94 18.34 -8.69
CA ASN A 193 21.97 18.61 -9.68
C ASN A 193 21.44 19.40 -10.89
N ASN A 194 20.27 19.04 -11.42
CA ASN A 194 19.60 19.82 -12.46
C ASN A 194 19.25 21.25 -11.98
N SER A 195 18.82 21.41 -10.72
CA SER A 195 18.56 22.72 -10.12
C SER A 195 19.84 23.57 -10.00
N LYS A 196 20.96 22.96 -9.57
CA LYS A 196 22.28 23.61 -9.52
C LYS A 196 22.76 24.06 -10.90
N GLN A 197 22.58 23.22 -11.94
CA GLN A 197 22.93 23.59 -13.32
C GLN A 197 22.11 24.80 -13.80
N LEU A 198 20.78 24.76 -13.67
CA LEU A 198 19.90 25.85 -14.09
C LEU A 198 20.22 27.16 -13.36
N LEU A 199 20.56 27.10 -12.06
CA LEU A 199 20.98 28.28 -11.30
C LEU A 199 22.32 28.86 -11.82
N GLY A 200 23.25 28.01 -12.25
CA GLY A 200 24.48 28.40 -12.92
C GLY A 200 24.23 29.10 -14.26
N GLU A 201 23.42 28.50 -15.13
CA GLU A 201 23.03 29.07 -16.42
C GLU A 201 22.34 30.44 -16.26
N ILE A 202 21.44 30.57 -15.27
CA ILE A 202 20.80 31.86 -14.94
C ILE A 202 21.85 32.90 -14.54
N GLY A 203 22.84 32.56 -13.72
CA GLY A 203 23.92 33.45 -13.31
C GLY A 203 24.81 33.89 -14.49
N GLU A 204 25.14 32.97 -15.39
CA GLU A 204 25.88 33.27 -16.62
C GLU A 204 25.11 34.25 -17.53
N TYR A 205 23.81 34.01 -17.75
CA TYR A 205 22.97 34.91 -18.54
C TYR A 205 22.82 36.30 -17.88
N GLN A 206 22.63 36.37 -16.57
CA GLN A 206 22.58 37.65 -15.83
C GLN A 206 23.87 38.46 -16.01
N HIS A 207 25.05 37.84 -15.83
CA HIS A 207 26.33 38.50 -16.07
C HIS A 207 26.53 38.91 -17.54
N SER A 208 26.02 38.10 -18.48
CA SER A 208 25.98 38.41 -19.92
C SER A 208 25.09 39.62 -20.24
N ILE A 209 23.98 39.80 -19.52
CA ILE A 209 23.07 40.94 -19.67
C ILE A 209 23.74 42.22 -19.15
N GLU A 210 24.21 42.24 -17.89
CA GLU A 210 24.92 43.40 -17.34
C GLU A 210 26.06 43.88 -18.25
N THR A 211 26.83 42.95 -18.80
CA THR A 211 27.96 43.24 -19.67
C THR A 211 27.53 43.85 -21.01
N ARG A 212 26.31 43.56 -21.48
CA ARG A 212 25.71 44.22 -22.65
C ARG A 212 25.11 45.58 -22.29
N GLU A 213 24.46 45.72 -21.14
CA GLU A 213 23.95 47.01 -20.64
C GLU A 213 25.08 48.04 -20.47
N LYS A 214 26.21 47.61 -19.87
CA LYS A 214 27.44 48.41 -19.74
C LYS A 214 28.03 48.84 -21.11
N LYS A 215 27.76 48.11 -22.20
CA LYS A 215 28.12 48.52 -23.57
C LYS A 215 27.06 49.45 -24.19
N LEU A 216 25.78 49.21 -23.93
CA LEU A 216 24.68 50.07 -24.40
C LEU A 216 24.76 51.49 -23.81
N THR A 217 25.16 51.64 -22.54
CA THR A 217 25.37 52.97 -21.94
C THR A 217 26.56 53.71 -22.56
N LEU A 218 27.66 53.01 -22.86
CA LEU A 218 28.80 53.59 -23.60
C LEU A 218 28.40 54.05 -25.01
N PHE A 219 27.67 53.22 -25.77
CA PHE A 219 27.17 53.60 -27.10
C PHE A 219 26.16 54.76 -27.02
N LYS A 220 25.27 54.78 -26.02
CA LYS A 220 24.34 55.91 -25.80
C LYS A 220 25.08 57.21 -25.53
N ASN A 221 26.15 57.18 -24.72
CA ASN A 221 26.98 58.35 -24.46
C ASN A 221 27.73 58.80 -25.74
N GLN A 222 28.23 57.87 -26.55
CA GLN A 222 28.88 58.17 -27.83
C GLN A 222 27.90 58.80 -28.84
N VAL A 223 26.67 58.28 -28.95
CA VAL A 223 25.61 58.88 -29.79
C VAL A 223 25.27 60.29 -29.32
N ASN A 224 25.09 60.51 -28.01
CA ASN A 224 24.84 61.83 -27.45
C ASN A 224 25.97 62.82 -27.79
N GLN A 225 27.24 62.38 -27.71
CA GLN A 225 28.39 63.21 -28.06
C GLN A 225 28.42 63.58 -29.55
N ILE A 226 28.09 62.64 -30.44
CA ILE A 226 28.00 62.89 -31.89
C ILE A 226 26.86 63.88 -32.20
N VAL A 227 25.71 63.75 -31.54
CA VAL A 227 24.58 64.69 -31.69
C VAL A 227 24.97 66.10 -31.24
N GLN A 228 25.56 66.24 -30.04
CA GLN A 228 26.01 67.54 -29.53
C GLN A 228 27.06 68.19 -30.43
N GLN A 229 28.01 67.41 -30.96
CA GLN A 229 29.00 67.90 -31.92
C GLN A 229 28.34 68.41 -33.21
N ALA A 230 27.40 67.64 -33.78
CA ALA A 230 26.67 68.04 -34.98
C ALA A 230 25.78 69.28 -34.75
N GLU A 231 25.23 69.45 -33.54
CA GLU A 231 24.47 70.64 -33.17
C GLU A 231 25.34 71.90 -33.07
N LEU A 232 26.55 71.79 -32.50
CA LEU A 232 27.53 72.87 -32.43
C LEU A 232 28.04 73.27 -33.84
N GLU A 233 28.35 72.29 -34.68
CA GLU A 233 28.74 72.52 -36.08
C GLU A 233 27.61 73.18 -36.88
N ARG A 234 26.37 72.70 -36.75
CA ARG A 234 25.17 73.33 -37.34
C ARG A 234 25.02 74.79 -36.92
N GLU A 235 25.28 75.13 -35.66
CA GLU A 235 25.27 76.52 -35.21
C GLU A 235 26.42 77.35 -35.78
N GLN A 236 27.62 76.79 -35.88
CA GLN A 236 28.76 77.48 -36.49
C GLN A 236 28.48 77.79 -37.96
N PHE A 237 28.00 76.81 -38.75
CA PHE A 237 27.59 77.03 -40.13
C PHE A 237 26.43 78.01 -40.26
N LEU A 238 25.50 78.06 -39.29
CA LEU A 238 24.41 79.05 -39.29
C LEU A 238 24.94 80.48 -39.04
N LYS A 239 25.90 80.64 -38.12
CA LYS A 239 26.59 81.93 -37.84
C LYS A 239 27.38 82.39 -39.08
N GLU A 240 28.16 81.49 -39.69
CA GLU A 240 28.92 81.78 -40.91
C GLU A 240 28.02 82.14 -42.10
N LYS A 241 26.96 81.36 -42.35
CA LYS A 241 25.93 81.66 -43.35
C LYS A 241 25.30 83.04 -43.14
N ASN A 242 25.00 83.42 -41.90
CA ASN A 242 24.42 84.73 -41.60
C ASN A 242 25.43 85.86 -41.86
N ASN A 243 26.70 85.68 -41.51
CA ASN A 243 27.78 86.63 -41.83
C ASN A 243 27.93 86.80 -43.36
N LEU A 244 27.93 85.70 -44.11
CA LEU A 244 27.96 85.70 -45.57
C LEU A 244 26.74 86.40 -46.19
N LEU A 245 25.55 86.26 -45.60
CA LEU A 245 24.35 86.98 -46.03
C LEU A 245 24.45 88.50 -45.79
N VAL A 246 25.05 88.93 -44.67
CA VAL A 246 25.30 90.36 -44.39
C VAL A 246 26.33 90.94 -45.37
N MET A 247 27.42 90.22 -45.65
CA MET A 247 28.41 90.66 -46.65
C MET A 247 27.80 90.71 -48.07
N LEU A 248 26.97 89.72 -48.43
CA LEU A 248 26.24 89.71 -49.70
C LEU A 248 25.23 90.86 -49.81
N HIS A 249 24.61 91.29 -48.72
CA HIS A 249 23.76 92.48 -48.70
C HIS A 249 24.58 93.74 -48.98
N ARG A 250 25.69 93.90 -48.26
CA ARG A 250 26.61 95.05 -48.42
C ARG A 250 27.15 95.16 -49.84
N GLU A 251 27.55 94.06 -50.47
CA GLU A 251 28.03 94.10 -51.86
C GLU A 251 26.91 94.37 -52.89
N LYS A 252 25.65 94.03 -52.59
CA LYS A 252 24.51 94.48 -53.40
C LYS A 252 24.28 95.99 -53.25
N GLU A 253 24.44 96.54 -52.06
CA GLU A 253 24.35 97.98 -51.81
C GLU A 253 25.51 98.74 -52.48
N ASN A 254 26.74 98.22 -52.41
CA ASN A 254 27.89 98.74 -53.16
C ASN A 254 27.61 98.73 -54.68
N LEU A 255 27.08 97.63 -55.22
CA LEU A 255 26.76 97.51 -56.65
C LEU A 255 25.68 98.52 -57.08
N LEU A 256 24.60 98.67 -56.31
CA LEU A 256 23.56 99.67 -56.55
C LEU A 256 24.10 101.11 -56.50
N TYR A 257 25.05 101.38 -55.60
CA TYR A 257 25.73 102.67 -55.54
C TYR A 257 26.60 102.93 -56.78
N LEU A 258 27.37 101.92 -57.24
CA LEU A 258 28.15 102.03 -58.49
C LEU A 258 27.27 102.14 -59.74
N GLU A 259 26.17 101.37 -59.84
CA GLU A 259 25.19 101.47 -60.92
C GLU A 259 24.64 102.90 -61.03
N LYS A 260 24.28 103.50 -59.88
CA LYS A 260 23.83 104.89 -59.82
C LYS A 260 24.94 105.87 -60.24
N THR A 261 26.12 105.81 -59.62
CA THR A 261 27.24 106.73 -59.92
C THR A 261 27.69 106.63 -61.38
N TYR A 262 27.64 105.45 -62.00
CA TYR A 262 27.94 105.27 -63.43
C TYR A 262 26.85 105.87 -64.33
N CYS A 263 25.58 105.70 -63.99
CA CYS A 263 24.46 106.32 -64.70
C CYS A 263 24.56 107.85 -64.67
N ASP A 264 24.82 108.41 -63.47
CA ASP A 264 24.99 109.84 -63.22
C ASP A 264 26.18 110.43 -64.00
N THR A 265 27.31 109.70 -64.11
CA THR A 265 28.54 110.18 -64.77
C THR A 265 28.61 109.94 -66.27
N THR A 266 27.83 109.01 -66.84
CA THR A 266 27.83 108.71 -68.28
C THR A 266 26.67 109.32 -69.06
N GLY A 267 25.80 110.10 -68.40
CA GLY A 267 24.65 110.75 -69.01
C GLY A 267 23.48 109.80 -69.27
N GLY A 268 23.17 108.93 -68.30
CA GLY A 268 22.00 108.04 -68.36
C GLY A 268 22.20 106.72 -69.10
N ARG A 269 23.45 106.29 -69.34
CA ARG A 269 23.74 104.93 -69.87
C ARG A 269 24.01 103.96 -68.72
N GLY A 270 23.37 102.80 -68.75
CA GLY A 270 23.57 101.74 -67.76
C GLY A 270 24.94 101.05 -67.89
N LEU A 271 25.40 100.42 -66.80
CA LEU A 271 26.65 99.66 -66.80
C LEU A 271 26.63 98.54 -67.87
N PRO A 272 27.73 98.32 -68.62
CA PRO A 272 27.82 97.27 -69.64
C PRO A 272 28.08 95.88 -69.03
N ILE A 273 27.26 95.48 -68.05
CA ILE A 273 27.35 94.18 -67.35
C ILE A 273 26.07 93.38 -67.60
N ASN A 274 26.23 92.12 -68.03
CA ASN A 274 25.13 91.33 -68.58
C ASN A 274 24.24 90.70 -67.48
N SER A 275 23.31 91.51 -66.96
CA SER A 275 22.41 91.24 -65.81
C SER A 275 21.74 89.84 -65.81
N ASN A 276 21.48 89.27 -66.98
CA ASN A 276 20.80 87.99 -67.12
C ASN A 276 21.59 86.80 -66.53
N ILE A 277 22.93 86.83 -66.58
CA ILE A 277 23.78 85.74 -66.07
C ILE A 277 23.67 85.63 -64.54
N LEU A 278 23.56 86.76 -63.83
CA LEU A 278 23.38 86.80 -62.38
C LEU A 278 22.00 86.25 -61.95
N LYS A 279 20.93 86.63 -62.67
CA LYS A 279 19.56 86.19 -62.37
C LYS A 279 19.40 84.67 -62.50
N GLU A 280 19.96 84.08 -63.56
CA GLU A 280 19.85 82.64 -63.78
C GLU A 280 20.65 81.82 -62.74
N ASN A 281 21.81 82.31 -62.31
CA ASN A 281 22.58 81.67 -61.22
C ASN A 281 21.83 81.68 -59.88
N PHE A 282 21.14 82.77 -59.53
CA PHE A 282 20.28 82.81 -58.34
C PHE A 282 19.15 81.77 -58.40
N ARG A 283 18.52 81.62 -59.58
CA ARG A 283 17.42 80.67 -59.81
C ARG A 283 17.88 79.21 -59.70
N ILE A 284 19.01 78.85 -60.31
CA ILE A 284 19.62 77.51 -60.20
C ILE A 284 19.98 77.18 -58.74
N GLN A 285 20.38 78.18 -57.94
CA GLN A 285 20.72 77.99 -56.53
C GLN A 285 19.48 77.79 -55.63
N GLU A 286 18.31 78.32 -55.99
CA GLU A 286 17.03 78.05 -55.32
C GLU A 286 16.51 76.64 -55.61
N GLU A 287 16.59 76.18 -56.87
CA GLU A 287 16.14 74.82 -57.25
C GLU A 287 16.92 73.72 -56.53
N ARG A 288 18.23 73.93 -56.30
CA ARG A 288 19.06 73.02 -55.47
C ARG A 288 18.62 72.97 -54.00
N LYS A 289 18.10 74.05 -53.42
CA LYS A 289 17.59 74.06 -52.04
C LYS A 289 16.28 73.28 -51.88
N LYS A 290 15.46 73.16 -52.93
CA LYS A 290 14.23 72.35 -52.89
C LYS A 290 14.55 70.86 -52.83
N HIS A 291 15.41 70.39 -53.73
CA HIS A 291 15.80 68.96 -53.80
C HIS A 291 16.45 68.44 -52.51
N GLN A 292 17.20 69.26 -51.77
CA GLN A 292 17.81 68.86 -50.49
C GLN A 292 16.78 68.64 -49.37
N LYS A 293 15.52 69.06 -49.54
CA LYS A 293 14.48 69.00 -48.49
C LYS A 293 13.64 67.72 -48.51
N GLU A 294 13.76 66.90 -49.54
CA GLU A 294 12.93 65.68 -49.73
C GLU A 294 13.71 64.37 -49.51
N GLY A 295 15.05 64.43 -49.44
CA GLY A 295 15.92 63.26 -49.24
C GLY A 295 16.43 63.10 -47.80
N LEU A 296 15.55 62.83 -46.82
CA LEU A 296 15.93 62.61 -45.41
C LEU A 296 15.85 61.13 -44.95
N TYR A 297 16.13 60.19 -45.84
CA TYR A 297 16.45 58.80 -45.45
C TYR A 297 17.59 58.27 -46.32
N LEU A 298 18.49 57.50 -45.69
CA LEU A 298 19.76 56.98 -46.21
C LEU A 298 20.82 58.06 -46.48
N SER A 299 21.95 57.97 -45.78
CA SER A 299 23.17 58.75 -46.03
C SER A 299 24.38 57.92 -45.64
N ASP A 300 24.85 57.10 -46.58
CA ASP A 300 25.96 56.18 -46.40
C ASP A 300 27.25 56.82 -46.97
N THR A 301 28.04 57.47 -46.12
CA THR A 301 29.26 58.19 -46.52
C THR A 301 30.44 57.97 -45.57
N ILE A 302 31.05 56.77 -45.62
CA ILE A 302 32.35 56.51 -45.00
C ILE A 302 33.48 57.12 -45.85
N PRO A 303 34.38 57.97 -45.31
CA PRO A 303 35.51 58.51 -46.05
C PRO A 303 36.56 57.46 -46.44
N ARG A 304 36.68 57.19 -47.74
CA ARG A 304 37.58 56.17 -48.32
C ARG A 304 39.02 56.68 -48.43
N LYS A 305 39.88 56.37 -47.45
CA LYS A 305 41.36 56.44 -47.65
C LYS A 305 41.86 55.20 -48.39
N LYS A 306 42.88 55.39 -49.23
CA LYS A 306 43.48 54.35 -50.11
C LYS A 306 44.99 54.38 -49.96
N ASN A 307 45.60 53.23 -49.64
CA ASN A 307 46.97 52.88 -49.99
C ASN A 307 47.13 51.34 -49.94
N SER A 308 47.93 50.80 -50.86
CA SER A 308 48.41 49.41 -50.91
C SER A 308 49.67 49.25 -50.03
N LEU A 309 50.18 48.08 -49.62
CA LEU A 309 50.15 46.65 -50.04
C LEU A 309 50.18 45.74 -48.77
N ALA A 310 50.03 44.40 -48.76
CA ALA A 310 49.35 43.38 -49.58
C ALA A 310 49.56 41.98 -48.91
N ILE A 311 49.19 40.88 -49.61
CA ILE A 311 49.57 39.46 -49.36
C ILE A 311 48.86 38.70 -48.20
N SER A 312 48.18 37.60 -48.60
CA SER A 312 48.02 36.26 -47.99
C SER A 312 48.17 36.10 -46.44
N SER A 313 47.22 35.61 -45.62
CA SER A 313 46.26 34.48 -45.67
C SER A 313 46.70 33.20 -44.92
N GLN A 314 45.83 32.74 -43.99
CA GLN A 314 45.62 31.38 -43.42
C GLN A 314 46.41 30.82 -42.21
N PHE A 315 45.62 30.55 -41.15
CA PHE A 315 45.55 29.36 -40.25
C PHE A 315 46.59 29.02 -39.13
N ASN A 316 45.97 28.71 -37.96
CA ASN A 316 46.26 27.65 -36.96
C ASN A 316 47.38 27.75 -35.88
N SER A 317 46.89 27.77 -34.63
CA SER A 317 47.21 26.84 -33.51
C SER A 317 48.54 26.87 -32.71
N ALA A 318 48.38 27.32 -31.45
CA ALA A 318 48.77 26.64 -30.19
C ALA A 318 50.21 26.72 -29.59
N THR A 319 50.27 26.38 -28.29
CA THR A 319 51.40 26.03 -27.39
C THR A 319 52.31 27.12 -26.73
N LEU A 320 52.25 27.14 -25.38
CA LEU A 320 53.32 27.22 -24.36
C LEU A 320 54.54 28.19 -24.48
N GLY A 321 54.81 29.01 -23.43
CA GLY A 321 56.18 29.51 -23.17
C GLY A 321 56.46 30.66 -22.16
N ARG A 322 56.75 30.32 -20.89
CA ARG A 322 57.63 30.99 -19.87
C ARG A 322 57.79 32.54 -19.76
N ASN A 323 57.28 33.07 -18.64
CA ASN A 323 57.94 33.85 -17.55
C ASN A 323 59.24 34.68 -17.76
N VAL A 324 59.22 35.95 -17.30
CA VAL A 324 60.30 36.67 -16.56
C VAL A 324 59.66 37.56 -15.44
N THR A 325 60.41 38.05 -14.44
CA THR A 325 59.90 38.46 -13.10
C THR A 325 60.37 39.82 -12.55
N SER A 326 59.59 40.39 -11.61
CA SER A 326 60.04 41.22 -10.45
C SER A 326 58.96 41.09 -9.35
N LYS A 327 59.19 40.64 -8.10
CA LYS A 327 59.98 41.20 -6.97
C LYS A 327 59.57 42.63 -6.60
N ALA A 328 59.32 43.01 -5.33
CA ALA A 328 59.36 42.29 -4.02
C ALA A 328 58.31 42.99 -3.07
N HIS A 329 57.96 42.57 -1.84
CA HIS A 329 58.75 42.04 -0.70
C HIS A 329 57.93 41.09 0.23
N LEU A 330 58.65 40.47 1.17
CA LEU A 330 58.19 39.55 2.25
C LEU A 330 58.70 40.12 3.61
N PRO A 331 58.19 39.69 4.79
CA PRO A 331 58.87 38.57 5.49
C PRO A 331 58.08 37.73 6.52
N LEU A 332 58.54 36.47 6.73
CA LEU A 332 58.52 35.65 7.98
C LEU A 332 57.14 35.21 8.55
N VAL A 333 56.96 34.03 9.19
CA VAL A 333 57.85 33.15 10.00
C VAL A 333 57.55 31.63 9.75
N GLN A 334 58.62 30.80 9.63
CA GLN A 334 58.86 29.35 9.96
C GLN A 334 57.70 28.28 9.86
N SER A 335 57.83 27.10 9.22
CA SER A 335 58.77 25.94 9.40
C SER A 335 58.52 25.13 10.70
N ASN A 336 58.40 23.78 10.78
CA ASN A 336 58.64 22.59 9.90
C ASN A 336 57.61 21.45 10.27
N SER A 337 57.43 20.26 9.64
CA SER A 337 57.98 19.49 8.49
C SER A 337 58.67 18.13 8.82
N CYS A 338 58.11 17.02 8.28
CA CYS A 338 58.65 15.64 8.07
C CYS A 338 58.80 14.61 9.24
N GLY A 339 58.61 13.31 8.92
CA GLY A 339 58.84 12.09 9.75
C GLY A 339 57.55 11.29 10.07
N SER A 340 57.12 10.23 9.36
CA SER A 340 57.72 8.94 8.96
C SER A 340 57.83 7.88 10.07
N MET A 341 57.22 6.69 9.87
CA MET A 341 57.72 5.34 10.24
C MET A 341 56.82 4.20 9.69
N LEU A 342 57.35 2.96 9.59
CA LEU A 342 56.70 1.76 9.02
C LEU A 342 56.71 0.56 9.99
N VAL A 343 55.61 -0.23 10.03
CA VAL A 343 55.57 -1.71 10.18
C VAL A 343 54.23 -2.18 9.53
N HIS A 344 54.02 -3.23 8.71
CA HIS A 344 54.47 -4.65 8.64
C HIS A 344 53.89 -5.56 9.76
N ASN A 345 53.44 -6.82 9.52
CA ASN A 345 53.36 -7.61 8.27
C ASN A 345 52.45 -8.87 8.33
N MET A 346 52.12 -9.45 7.15
CA MET A 346 51.76 -10.88 6.86
C MET A 346 50.45 -11.47 7.45
N THR A 347 49.84 -12.55 6.92
CA THR A 347 50.24 -13.63 5.93
C THR A 347 49.00 -13.96 5.06
N ALA A 348 48.97 -14.18 3.73
CA ALA A 348 49.68 -15.11 2.81
C ALA A 348 49.41 -16.61 3.15
N VAL A 349 49.16 -17.60 2.25
CA VAL A 349 49.26 -17.85 0.77
C VAL A 349 48.09 -18.83 0.37
N GLY A 350 47.59 -19.07 -0.86
CA GLY A 350 47.82 -18.57 -2.24
C GLY A 350 47.72 -19.69 -3.32
N LYS A 351 47.89 -19.34 -4.62
CA LYS A 351 48.13 -20.17 -5.86
C LYS A 351 46.98 -20.85 -6.68
N ASP A 352 47.01 -20.52 -7.98
CA ASP A 352 46.96 -21.33 -9.22
C ASP A 352 45.67 -21.97 -9.88
N SER A 353 45.48 -21.55 -11.15
CA SER A 353 45.01 -22.29 -12.37
C SER A 353 43.56 -22.79 -12.60
N GLU A 354 42.91 -22.12 -13.58
CA GLU A 354 42.13 -22.63 -14.75
C GLU A 354 40.84 -23.51 -14.68
N ASN A 355 39.88 -23.10 -15.54
CA ASN A 355 38.97 -23.92 -16.37
C ASN A 355 37.89 -24.88 -15.75
N ARG A 356 36.63 -24.41 -15.62
CA ARG A 356 35.51 -24.72 -16.58
C ARG A 356 34.10 -24.19 -16.20
N ARG A 357 33.56 -23.34 -17.09
CA ARG A 357 32.19 -23.30 -17.71
C ARG A 357 30.87 -23.16 -16.89
N HIS A 358 29.97 -22.34 -17.47
CA HIS A 358 28.48 -22.24 -17.30
C HIS A 358 27.98 -21.58 -15.98
N GLN A 359 26.87 -20.80 -15.92
CA GLN A 359 25.88 -20.34 -16.92
C GLN A 359 25.13 -19.04 -16.45
N GLY A 360 24.56 -18.22 -17.38
CA GLY A 360 23.54 -17.16 -17.14
C GLY A 360 23.93 -15.95 -16.25
N GLN A 361 24.20 -14.72 -16.74
CA GLN A 361 23.29 -13.73 -17.35
C GLN A 361 21.91 -13.61 -16.64
N LYS A 362 21.57 -12.53 -15.90
CA LYS A 362 21.50 -11.06 -16.16
C LYS A 362 20.20 -10.57 -16.83
N GLY A 363 19.30 -9.98 -16.03
CA GLY A 363 18.26 -9.02 -16.44
C GLY A 363 17.75 -8.26 -15.20
N LYS A 364 18.07 -6.98 -14.98
CA LYS A 364 17.53 -5.76 -15.63
C LYS A 364 16.01 -5.53 -15.43
N SER A 365 15.66 -5.22 -14.17
CA SER A 365 14.84 -4.08 -13.73
C SER A 365 13.90 -3.38 -14.73
N LYS A 366 12.62 -3.22 -14.32
CA LYS A 366 11.97 -1.90 -14.26
C LYS A 366 10.76 -1.87 -13.32
N LYS A 367 10.81 -0.97 -12.32
CA LYS A 367 9.61 -0.29 -11.78
C LYS A 367 9.10 0.69 -12.86
N GLY A 368 7.88 1.23 -12.87
CA GLY A 368 6.75 1.20 -11.94
C GLY A 368 5.92 2.48 -12.16
N HIS A 369 4.63 2.51 -11.82
CA HIS A 369 3.76 3.68 -12.05
C HIS A 369 2.72 3.89 -10.92
N ARG A 370 2.84 5.02 -10.21
CA ARG A 370 1.75 5.87 -9.72
C ARG A 370 2.32 7.06 -8.92
N HIS A 371 2.40 8.23 -9.57
CA HIS A 371 2.28 9.55 -8.94
C HIS A 371 2.22 10.60 -10.06
N HIS A 372 1.01 11.06 -10.40
CA HIS A 372 0.69 12.36 -10.99
C HIS A 372 -0.80 12.37 -11.38
N GLN A 373 -1.63 12.90 -10.47
CA GLN A 373 -3.02 13.24 -10.76
C GLN A 373 -3.33 14.56 -10.04
N LEU A 374 -2.88 15.68 -10.64
CA LEU A 374 -3.15 17.07 -10.24
C LEU A 374 -2.52 18.08 -11.24
N ASN A 375 -2.74 17.94 -12.56
CA ASN A 375 -2.27 18.97 -13.53
C ASN A 375 -3.02 19.01 -14.90
N GLU A 376 -4.27 18.55 -14.99
CA GLU A 376 -4.97 18.49 -16.30
C GLU A 376 -5.63 19.83 -16.69
N GLU A 377 -6.17 20.56 -15.71
CA GLU A 377 -6.92 21.83 -15.92
C GLU A 377 -6.06 23.05 -16.30
N GLN A 378 -4.73 22.91 -16.27
CA GLN A 378 -3.79 23.94 -16.76
C GLN A 378 -3.37 23.70 -18.21
N ARG A 379 -3.38 22.46 -18.72
CA ARG A 379 -3.01 22.17 -20.13
C ARG A 379 -4.07 22.64 -21.12
N GLN A 380 -5.36 22.47 -20.81
CA GLN A 380 -6.47 22.91 -21.65
C GLN A 380 -6.49 24.42 -21.92
N ARG A 381 -5.90 25.26 -21.05
CA ARG A 381 -5.86 26.72 -21.23
C ARG A 381 -4.75 27.20 -22.18
N ILE A 382 -3.67 26.44 -22.37
CA ILE A 382 -2.50 26.89 -23.13
C ILE A 382 -2.73 26.78 -24.65
N LEU A 383 -3.60 25.88 -25.11
CA LEU A 383 -3.98 25.75 -26.53
C LEU A 383 -5.04 26.78 -26.98
N ALA A 384 -5.57 27.59 -26.05
CA ALA A 384 -6.69 28.52 -26.31
C ALA A 384 -6.27 29.99 -26.55
N GLN A 385 -4.96 30.29 -26.67
CA GLN A 385 -4.44 31.66 -26.74
C GLN A 385 -3.45 31.94 -27.89
N SER A 386 -3.60 31.29 -29.04
CA SER A 386 -2.82 31.63 -30.24
C SER A 386 -3.57 31.40 -31.56
N SER A 387 -4.67 32.14 -31.77
CA SER A 387 -5.20 32.46 -33.12
C SER A 387 -6.23 33.59 -33.06
N THR A 388 -5.80 34.82 -33.40
CA THR A 388 -6.67 35.98 -33.70
C THR A 388 -5.91 36.93 -34.63
N TYR A 389 -6.58 37.48 -35.65
CA TYR A 389 -6.04 38.38 -36.70
C TYR A 389 -5.03 37.69 -37.63
N LEU A 390 -5.13 37.65 -38.97
CA LEU A 390 -5.97 38.26 -40.03
C LEU A 390 -6.09 37.21 -41.19
N ASP A 391 -6.91 37.29 -42.24
CA ASP A 391 -8.21 37.91 -42.57
C ASP A 391 -8.72 37.20 -43.86
N ASN A 392 -9.92 37.56 -44.36
CA ASN A 392 -10.63 37.08 -45.57
C ASN A 392 -9.73 36.82 -46.81
N SER A 393 -10.08 35.88 -47.71
CA SER A 393 -11.34 35.93 -48.48
C SER A 393 -11.80 34.60 -49.13
N HIS A 394 -13.10 34.56 -49.50
CA HIS A 394 -13.76 33.45 -50.19
C HIS A 394 -13.23 33.16 -51.60
N LEU A 395 -13.29 31.88 -52.00
CA LEU A 395 -14.06 31.45 -53.17
C LEU A 395 -14.54 29.99 -53.01
N THR A 396 -15.73 29.70 -53.56
CA THR A 396 -16.34 28.36 -53.66
C THR A 396 -15.63 27.54 -54.75
N ASP A 397 -15.65 26.20 -54.74
CA ASP A 397 -16.81 25.39 -55.18
C ASP A 397 -16.73 23.90 -54.75
N ASN A 398 -17.75 23.14 -55.14
CA ASN A 398 -17.87 21.67 -55.15
C ASN A 398 -16.60 20.96 -55.68
N GLY A 399 -16.38 19.65 -55.44
CA GLY A 399 -17.21 18.60 -54.86
C GLY A 399 -16.85 17.25 -55.50
N TYR A 400 -17.54 16.17 -55.11
CA TYR A 400 -17.29 14.77 -55.53
C TYR A 400 -15.95 14.12 -55.12
N LYS A 401 -16.08 12.99 -54.44
CA LYS A 401 -15.11 11.89 -54.44
C LYS A 401 -15.63 10.85 -55.44
N ASP A 402 -14.77 10.23 -56.25
CA ASP A 402 -14.34 8.83 -56.11
C ASP A 402 -13.41 8.45 -57.31
N SER A 403 -13.05 7.17 -57.45
CA SER A 403 -12.28 6.56 -58.54
C SER A 403 -10.75 6.74 -58.49
N THR A 404 -10.15 5.86 -57.67
CA THR A 404 -8.99 5.03 -58.01
C THR A 404 -8.32 5.21 -59.39
N PHE A 405 -7.02 5.51 -59.37
CA PHE A 405 -5.99 5.00 -60.29
C PHE A 405 -4.77 4.67 -59.39
N GLU A 406 -4.18 3.47 -59.36
CA GLU A 406 -3.52 2.73 -60.44
C GLU A 406 -2.38 3.53 -61.10
N THR A 407 -1.21 3.48 -60.46
CA THR A 407 0.05 4.06 -60.96
C THR A 407 0.66 3.20 -62.07
N LEU A 408 -0.02 3.10 -63.22
CA LEU A 408 0.51 2.40 -64.40
C LEU A 408 1.57 3.23 -65.13
N SER A 409 2.54 2.52 -65.70
CA SER A 409 3.71 3.10 -66.37
C SER A 409 3.38 3.52 -67.82
N LEU A 410 3.48 4.82 -68.08
CA LEU A 410 3.71 5.43 -69.40
C LEU A 410 4.83 6.46 -69.15
N ASP A 411 6.02 6.38 -69.74
CA ASP A 411 6.37 6.31 -71.16
C ASP A 411 5.81 7.46 -71.98
N SER A 412 6.69 8.45 -72.24
CA SER A 412 6.54 9.53 -73.23
C SER A 412 7.85 10.31 -73.32
N SER A 413 8.79 9.79 -74.14
CA SER A 413 9.82 10.63 -74.77
C SER A 413 9.41 10.87 -76.22
N ASP A 414 8.43 11.75 -76.42
CA ASP A 414 7.96 12.15 -77.73
C ASP A 414 8.20 13.65 -77.96
N SER A 415 8.96 13.98 -79.03
CA SER A 415 8.99 15.31 -79.68
C SER A 415 10.02 15.35 -80.83
N MET A 416 9.62 14.75 -81.96
CA MET A 416 9.78 15.27 -83.33
C MET A 416 11.16 15.79 -83.83
N GLU A 417 11.65 15.10 -84.88
CA GLU A 417 12.00 15.69 -86.19
C GLU A 417 13.13 16.75 -86.34
N THR A 418 14.19 16.34 -87.04
CA THR A 418 14.64 17.06 -88.24
C THR A 418 15.12 16.04 -89.28
N ASN A 419 14.73 16.23 -90.55
CA ASN A 419 14.79 15.19 -91.59
C ASN A 419 16.17 14.98 -92.24
N ILE A 420 16.38 13.77 -92.76
CA ILE A 420 17.47 13.42 -93.68
C ILE A 420 16.98 13.55 -95.13
N SER A 421 17.65 14.39 -95.93
CA SER A 421 17.57 14.43 -97.41
C SER A 421 18.84 15.14 -97.91
N ALA A 422 19.78 14.51 -98.61
CA ALA A 422 19.74 13.99 -99.99
C ALA A 422 19.64 15.10 -101.06
N CYS A 423 20.49 15.18 -102.10
CA CYS A 423 21.67 14.36 -102.48
C CYS A 423 22.59 15.09 -103.48
N SER A 424 23.92 14.88 -103.37
CA SER A 424 24.96 14.74 -104.44
C SER A 424 25.08 15.72 -105.64
N PRO A 425 26.20 15.68 -106.40
CA PRO A 425 27.64 15.57 -106.06
C PRO A 425 28.39 16.86 -106.55
N ASP A 426 29.71 17.05 -106.60
CA ASP A 426 30.92 16.21 -106.77
C ASP A 426 32.14 16.81 -106.04
N ASN A 427 33.14 15.99 -105.69
CA ASN A 427 34.49 15.96 -106.34
C ASN A 427 35.54 15.16 -105.50
N ILE A 428 36.40 14.38 -106.18
CA ILE A 428 37.63 13.71 -105.69
C ILE A 428 37.51 12.71 -104.50
N SER A 429 37.28 11.45 -104.87
CA SER A 429 38.16 10.28 -104.64
C SER A 429 39.22 10.20 -103.52
N SER A 430 39.25 9.02 -102.88
CA SER A 430 40.44 8.24 -102.49
C SER A 430 41.37 8.71 -101.34
N ALA A 431 41.14 8.20 -100.12
CA ALA A 431 42.22 7.93 -99.14
C ALA A 431 41.86 6.93 -98.02
N SER A 432 42.43 5.71 -98.14
CA SER A 432 43.06 4.91 -97.06
C SER A 432 42.31 4.43 -95.79
N THR A 433 42.87 3.36 -95.21
CA THR A 433 42.41 2.59 -94.04
C THR A 433 42.17 3.37 -92.75
N SER A 434 42.71 4.59 -92.63
CA SER A 434 42.59 5.45 -91.44
C SER A 434 41.13 5.67 -91.00
N ASN A 435 40.21 5.84 -91.95
CA ASN A 435 38.80 6.06 -91.65
C ASN A 435 38.10 4.80 -91.13
N VAL A 436 38.50 3.60 -91.59
CA VAL A 436 37.94 2.33 -91.13
C VAL A 436 38.36 2.06 -89.69
N ALA A 437 39.66 2.16 -89.39
CA ALA A 437 40.19 1.97 -88.03
C ALA A 437 39.55 2.92 -87.01
N LYS A 438 39.22 4.16 -87.43
CA LYS A 438 38.54 5.13 -86.57
C LYS A 438 37.06 4.82 -86.32
N ILE A 439 36.38 4.18 -87.28
CA ILE A 439 35.02 3.66 -87.10
C ILE A 439 35.05 2.43 -86.17
N GLU A 440 35.99 1.50 -86.37
CA GLU A 440 36.20 0.33 -85.51
C GLU A 440 36.51 0.73 -84.05
N GLU A 441 37.32 1.78 -83.84
CA GLU A 441 37.58 2.34 -82.51
C GLU A 441 36.34 2.98 -81.88
N MET A 442 35.54 3.72 -82.68
CA MET A 442 34.28 4.30 -82.20
C MET A 442 33.24 3.22 -81.86
N GLU A 443 33.18 2.13 -82.64
CA GLU A 443 32.35 0.96 -82.33
C GLU A 443 32.82 0.24 -81.07
N ARG A 444 34.13 0.11 -80.85
CA ARG A 444 34.71 -0.46 -79.62
C ARG A 444 34.27 0.36 -78.41
N LEU A 445 34.45 1.68 -78.47
CA LEU A 445 34.04 2.60 -77.41
C LEU A 445 32.52 2.59 -77.17
N LEU A 446 31.70 2.45 -78.21
CA LEU A 446 30.25 2.31 -78.08
C LEU A 446 29.85 0.99 -77.39
N LYS A 447 30.50 -0.13 -77.76
CA LYS A 447 30.30 -1.45 -77.12
C LYS A 447 30.77 -1.43 -75.66
N GLU A 448 31.87 -0.77 -75.37
CA GLU A 448 32.42 -0.58 -74.01
C GLU A 448 31.47 0.26 -73.13
N ALA A 449 31.00 1.41 -73.63
CA ALA A 449 30.00 2.23 -72.92
C ALA A 449 28.64 1.53 -72.75
N GLN A 450 28.23 0.68 -73.70
CA GLN A 450 27.05 -0.17 -73.55
C GLN A 450 27.22 -1.24 -72.47
N ALA A 451 28.41 -1.85 -72.37
CA ALA A 451 28.75 -2.82 -71.32
C ALA A 451 28.84 -2.17 -69.94
N GLU A 452 29.47 -1.00 -69.83
CA GLU A 452 29.53 -0.20 -68.58
C GLU A 452 28.12 0.20 -68.12
N LYS A 453 27.27 0.69 -69.05
CA LYS A 453 25.86 1.01 -68.77
C LYS A 453 25.10 -0.22 -68.26
N ALA A 454 25.27 -1.39 -68.88
CA ALA A 454 24.62 -2.62 -68.45
C ALA A 454 25.07 -3.05 -67.05
N TRP A 455 26.38 -3.05 -66.79
CA TRP A 455 26.95 -3.39 -65.48
C TRP A 455 26.49 -2.43 -64.37
N LEU A 456 26.39 -1.13 -64.67
CA LEU A 456 25.92 -0.13 -63.71
C LEU A 456 24.43 -0.30 -63.38
N ILE A 457 23.59 -0.69 -64.36
CA ILE A 457 22.19 -1.05 -64.15
C ILE A 457 22.07 -2.30 -63.28
N GLU A 458 22.79 -3.38 -63.61
CA GLU A 458 22.78 -4.63 -62.83
C GLU A 458 23.26 -4.41 -61.38
N THR A 459 24.26 -3.54 -61.19
CA THR A 459 24.77 -3.16 -59.87
C THR A 459 23.75 -2.33 -59.09
N LYS A 460 23.06 -1.38 -59.74
CA LYS A 460 21.94 -0.61 -59.16
C LYS A 460 20.77 -1.51 -58.77
N GLU A 461 20.39 -2.46 -59.61
CA GLU A 461 19.30 -3.40 -59.36
C GLU A 461 19.62 -4.30 -58.16
N ARG A 462 20.83 -4.85 -58.11
CA ARG A 462 21.36 -5.61 -56.95
C ARG A 462 21.37 -4.78 -55.66
N GLU A 463 21.73 -3.50 -55.72
CA GLU A 463 21.71 -2.59 -54.57
C GLU A 463 20.26 -2.31 -54.10
N MET A 464 19.31 -2.15 -55.03
CA MET A 464 17.90 -1.92 -54.73
C MET A 464 17.22 -3.15 -54.14
N GLU A 465 17.47 -4.33 -54.69
CA GLU A 465 16.93 -5.60 -54.18
C GLU A 465 17.50 -5.92 -52.78
N ALA A 466 18.78 -5.66 -52.54
CA ALA A 466 19.37 -5.77 -51.19
C ALA A 466 18.72 -4.82 -50.18
N LYS A 467 18.41 -3.57 -50.57
CA LYS A 467 17.68 -2.60 -49.72
C LYS A 467 16.25 -3.06 -49.44
N LYS A 468 15.57 -3.61 -50.45
CA LYS A 468 14.21 -4.18 -50.33
C LYS A 468 14.18 -5.36 -49.36
N GLN A 469 15.11 -6.31 -49.48
CA GLN A 469 15.22 -7.45 -48.57
C GLN A 469 15.56 -7.02 -47.12
N ALA A 470 16.44 -6.03 -46.94
CA ALA A 470 16.73 -5.49 -45.61
C ALA A 470 15.50 -4.79 -44.98
N LEU A 471 14.70 -4.08 -45.77
CA LEU A 471 13.45 -3.46 -45.31
C LEU A 471 12.39 -4.52 -44.92
N GLU A 472 12.30 -5.60 -45.68
CA GLU A 472 11.37 -6.71 -45.44
C GLU A 472 11.76 -7.54 -44.21
N GLU A 473 13.06 -7.78 -43.98
CA GLU A 473 13.53 -8.40 -42.74
C GLU A 473 13.30 -7.50 -41.51
N GLU A 474 13.54 -6.19 -41.61
CA GLU A 474 13.24 -5.24 -40.52
C GLU A 474 11.72 -5.14 -40.26
N LYS A 475 10.88 -5.26 -41.29
CA LYS A 475 9.41 -5.37 -41.13
C LYS A 475 9.03 -6.63 -40.37
N ARG A 476 9.51 -7.80 -40.78
CA ARG A 476 9.32 -9.07 -40.07
C ARG A 476 9.81 -8.99 -38.62
N ARG A 477 10.95 -8.32 -38.37
CA ARG A 477 11.51 -8.09 -37.04
C ARG A 477 10.60 -7.24 -36.15
N ARG A 478 9.90 -6.24 -36.71
CA ARG A 478 8.90 -5.45 -35.99
C ARG A 478 7.65 -6.26 -35.66
N GLU A 479 7.14 -7.03 -36.61
CA GLU A 479 5.97 -7.90 -36.42
C GLU A 479 6.22 -8.94 -35.29
N ASP A 480 7.42 -9.53 -35.25
CA ASP A 480 7.84 -10.47 -34.20
C ASP A 480 7.97 -9.80 -32.80
N LEU A 481 8.35 -8.52 -32.76
CA LEU A 481 8.43 -7.72 -31.53
C LEU A 481 7.05 -7.25 -31.05
N GLU A 482 6.17 -6.85 -31.96
CA GLU A 482 4.80 -6.46 -31.67
C GLU A 482 4.00 -7.64 -31.11
N LYS A 483 4.12 -8.83 -31.74
CA LYS A 483 3.51 -10.06 -31.23
C LYS A 483 3.94 -10.37 -29.79
N ARG A 484 5.26 -10.31 -29.50
CA ARG A 484 5.78 -10.51 -28.13
C ARG A 484 5.28 -9.45 -27.14
N LEU A 485 5.08 -8.21 -27.58
CA LEU A 485 4.51 -7.14 -26.77
C LEU A 485 3.02 -7.38 -26.46
N GLN A 486 2.25 -7.91 -27.42
CA GLN A 486 0.86 -8.32 -27.22
C GLN A 486 0.76 -9.50 -26.24
N GLU A 487 1.59 -10.54 -26.41
CA GLU A 487 1.66 -11.70 -25.51
C GLU A 487 2.03 -11.31 -24.07
N GLU A 488 3.04 -10.47 -23.88
CA GLU A 488 3.44 -9.95 -22.56
C GLU A 488 2.36 -9.02 -21.95
N THR A 489 1.68 -8.22 -22.77
CA THR A 489 0.54 -7.40 -22.32
C THR A 489 -0.63 -8.26 -21.84
N GLN A 490 -1.00 -9.30 -22.61
CA GLN A 490 -2.06 -10.24 -22.23
C GLN A 490 -1.69 -11.00 -20.95
N ARG A 491 -0.42 -11.41 -20.81
CA ARG A 491 0.11 -12.06 -19.59
C ARG A 491 0.02 -11.14 -18.37
N ARG A 492 0.32 -9.85 -18.52
CA ARG A 492 0.17 -8.84 -17.47
C ARG A 492 -1.29 -8.64 -17.08
N GLN A 493 -2.21 -8.58 -18.05
CA GLN A 493 -3.63 -8.47 -17.76
C GLN A 493 -4.13 -9.68 -16.95
N GLN A 494 -3.79 -10.91 -17.35
CA GLN A 494 -4.14 -12.11 -16.57
C GLN A 494 -3.59 -12.12 -15.14
N LEU A 495 -2.43 -11.49 -14.89
CA LEU A 495 -1.89 -11.33 -13.53
C LEU A 495 -2.67 -10.26 -12.73
N ILE A 496 -3.03 -9.14 -13.37
CA ILE A 496 -3.89 -8.11 -12.79
C ILE A 496 -5.26 -8.70 -12.42
N ASP A 497 -5.89 -9.47 -13.30
CA ASP A 497 -7.21 -10.06 -13.07
C ASP A 497 -7.19 -11.07 -11.91
N LYS A 498 -6.14 -11.89 -11.83
CA LYS A 498 -5.91 -12.82 -10.71
C LYS A 498 -5.71 -12.07 -9.38
N GLU A 499 -4.91 -11.00 -9.39
CA GLU A 499 -4.67 -10.17 -8.20
C GLU A 499 -5.92 -9.41 -7.76
N VAL A 500 -6.71 -8.87 -8.70
CA VAL A 500 -8.00 -8.23 -8.41
C VAL A 500 -8.96 -9.25 -7.78
N LYS A 501 -9.05 -10.46 -8.32
CA LYS A 501 -9.91 -11.54 -7.79
C LYS A 501 -9.46 -12.02 -6.41
N MET A 502 -8.15 -12.05 -6.14
CA MET A 502 -7.61 -12.33 -4.80
C MET A 502 -7.95 -11.21 -3.81
N ARG A 503 -7.75 -9.94 -4.19
CA ARG A 503 -8.11 -8.77 -3.36
C ARG A 503 -9.62 -8.63 -3.16
N GLU A 504 -10.43 -9.07 -4.10
CA GLU A 504 -11.89 -9.14 -3.97
C GLU A 504 -12.32 -10.23 -2.99
N LYS A 505 -11.72 -11.43 -3.07
CA LYS A 505 -11.92 -12.50 -2.09
C LYS A 505 -11.45 -12.11 -0.67
N GLN A 506 -10.40 -11.29 -0.54
CA GLN A 506 -10.02 -10.72 0.75
C GLN A 506 -10.99 -9.63 1.22
N ARG A 507 -11.46 -8.74 0.32
CA ARG A 507 -12.43 -7.68 0.65
C ARG A 507 -13.80 -8.21 1.05
N SER A 508 -14.22 -9.39 0.59
CA SER A 508 -15.45 -10.04 1.06
C SER A 508 -15.30 -10.75 2.41
N GLN A 509 -14.08 -10.98 2.90
CA GLN A 509 -13.79 -11.50 4.24
C GLN A 509 -13.44 -10.41 5.27
N ALA A 510 -12.88 -9.28 4.83
CA ALA A 510 -12.61 -8.13 5.68
C ALA A 510 -13.91 -7.37 6.04
N ARG A 511 -14.10 -7.03 7.32
CA ARG A 511 -15.17 -6.11 7.73
C ARG A 511 -14.92 -4.74 7.08
N PRO A 512 -15.85 -4.19 6.27
CA PRO A 512 -15.63 -2.91 5.59
C PRO A 512 -15.43 -1.75 6.59
N LEU A 513 -14.37 -0.95 6.39
CA LEU A 513 -14.10 0.26 7.19
C LEU A 513 -15.26 1.26 7.16
N THR A 514 -16.08 1.23 6.11
CA THR A 514 -17.30 2.01 5.95
C THR A 514 -18.38 1.72 7.02
N ARG A 515 -18.25 0.65 7.81
CA ARG A 515 -19.14 0.40 8.97
C ARG A 515 -18.90 1.36 10.14
N TYR A 516 -17.70 1.94 10.25
CA TYR A 516 -17.36 2.85 11.34
C TYR A 516 -17.53 4.34 10.96
N LEU A 517 -18.14 4.62 9.80
CA LEU A 517 -18.43 5.97 9.35
C LEU A 517 -19.90 6.35 9.63
N PRO A 518 -20.20 7.60 10.04
CA PRO A 518 -21.57 8.05 10.28
C PRO A 518 -22.38 7.99 8.99
N VAL A 519 -23.44 7.18 8.97
CA VAL A 519 -24.26 7.00 7.78
C VAL A 519 -25.32 8.09 7.76
N ARG A 520 -25.23 9.06 6.84
CA ARG A 520 -26.17 10.20 6.75
C ARG A 520 -27.44 9.95 5.91
N LYS A 521 -27.63 8.71 5.43
CA LYS A 521 -28.80 8.29 4.64
C LYS A 521 -30.11 8.39 5.44
N GLU A 522 -31.14 8.92 4.78
CA GLU A 522 -32.52 9.03 5.29
C GLU A 522 -33.29 7.70 5.14
N ASP A 523 -32.97 6.92 4.11
CA ASP A 523 -33.46 5.57 3.79
C ASP A 523 -32.87 4.44 4.67
N PHE A 524 -32.17 4.78 5.75
CA PHE A 524 -31.37 3.83 6.52
C PHE A 524 -32.18 3.08 7.59
N ASP A 525 -32.25 1.75 7.44
CA ASP A 525 -32.69 0.81 8.47
C ASP A 525 -31.53 0.45 9.42
N LEU A 526 -31.64 0.90 10.67
CA LEU A 526 -30.72 0.61 11.77
C LEU A 526 -30.75 -0.87 12.21
N ARG A 527 -31.91 -1.55 12.12
CA ARG A 527 -32.06 -2.96 12.52
C ARG A 527 -31.31 -3.85 11.52
N SER A 528 -31.64 -3.74 10.23
CA SER A 528 -30.95 -4.47 9.16
C SER A 528 -29.44 -4.17 9.12
N HIS A 529 -29.00 -2.93 9.35
CA HIS A 529 -27.58 -2.60 9.40
C HIS A 529 -26.81 -3.38 10.49
N ILE A 530 -27.38 -3.46 11.70
CA ILE A 530 -26.79 -4.12 12.87
C ILE A 530 -26.85 -5.65 12.74
N GLU A 531 -27.93 -6.20 12.20
CA GLU A 531 -28.02 -7.64 11.86
C GLU A 531 -26.98 -8.02 10.79
N THR A 532 -26.86 -7.21 9.73
CA THR A 532 -25.83 -7.38 8.69
C THR A 532 -24.40 -7.16 9.22
N ALA A 533 -24.22 -6.57 10.42
CA ALA A 533 -22.92 -6.44 11.09
C ALA A 533 -22.53 -7.69 11.91
N GLY A 534 -23.42 -8.68 11.97
CA GLY A 534 -23.21 -9.97 12.61
C GLY A 534 -23.63 -10.03 14.08
N HIS A 535 -24.46 -9.08 14.55
CA HIS A 535 -25.05 -9.13 15.90
C HIS A 535 -26.38 -9.87 15.85
N ASN A 536 -26.61 -10.80 16.77
CA ASN A 536 -27.91 -11.45 16.89
C ASN A 536 -28.83 -10.60 17.78
N VAL A 537 -29.70 -9.82 17.15
CA VAL A 537 -30.61 -8.89 17.83
C VAL A 537 -31.65 -9.64 18.68
N GLU A 538 -32.10 -10.81 18.24
CA GLU A 538 -33.15 -11.60 18.90
C GLU A 538 -32.66 -12.20 20.23
N THR A 539 -31.41 -12.63 20.30
CA THR A 539 -30.82 -13.18 21.55
C THR A 539 -30.37 -12.10 22.54
N CYS A 540 -30.34 -10.82 22.16
CA CYS A 540 -29.81 -9.73 22.98
C CYS A 540 -30.90 -8.93 23.74
N TYR A 541 -31.63 -9.61 24.63
CA TYR A 541 -32.77 -9.10 25.42
C TYR A 541 -32.53 -7.79 26.24
N HIS A 542 -31.29 -7.31 26.31
CA HIS A 542 -30.92 -6.05 26.97
C HIS A 542 -31.16 -4.81 26.09
N VAL A 543 -31.43 -5.00 24.80
CA VAL A 543 -31.61 -3.96 23.79
C VAL A 543 -32.93 -4.19 23.05
N SER A 544 -33.67 -3.12 22.77
CA SER A 544 -34.84 -3.13 21.88
C SER A 544 -34.51 -2.30 20.65
N LEU A 545 -34.35 -2.97 19.51
CA LEU A 545 -33.90 -2.37 18.24
C LEU A 545 -35.04 -2.32 17.21
N THR A 546 -35.06 -1.24 16.43
CA THR A 546 -36.02 -0.96 15.35
C THR A 546 -35.31 -0.20 14.24
N GLU A 547 -35.95 -0.06 13.08
CA GLU A 547 -35.41 0.69 11.92
C GLU A 547 -34.79 2.05 12.25
N LYS A 548 -35.35 2.77 13.22
CA LYS A 548 -35.01 4.17 13.51
C LYS A 548 -34.62 4.43 14.96
N THR A 549 -34.73 3.45 15.85
CA THR A 549 -34.44 3.63 17.28
C THR A 549 -33.83 2.41 17.95
N CYS A 550 -32.92 2.63 18.87
CA CYS A 550 -32.32 1.62 19.74
C CYS A 550 -32.52 2.05 21.21
N ARG A 551 -33.03 1.14 22.05
CA ARG A 551 -33.32 1.40 23.46
C ARG A 551 -32.72 0.34 24.37
N GLY A 552 -32.42 0.69 25.61
CA GLY A 552 -31.89 -0.26 26.59
C GLY A 552 -31.33 0.44 27.83
N PHE A 553 -30.89 -0.36 28.81
CA PHE A 553 -30.26 0.17 30.03
C PHE A 553 -28.73 0.17 29.91
N LEU A 554 -28.12 1.33 30.20
CA LEU A 554 -26.68 1.47 30.43
C LEU A 554 -26.43 2.14 31.79
N ILE A 555 -25.27 1.86 32.39
CA ILE A 555 -24.83 2.52 33.63
C ILE A 555 -23.83 3.62 33.25
N LYS A 556 -24.21 4.88 33.41
CA LYS A 556 -23.36 6.02 33.00
C LYS A 556 -22.70 6.73 34.17
N MET A 557 -21.50 7.28 33.96
CA MET A 557 -20.87 8.18 34.93
C MET A 557 -21.49 9.59 34.88
N GLY A 558 -21.76 10.17 36.04
CA GLY A 558 -22.23 11.56 36.19
C GLY A 558 -21.19 12.61 35.78
N GLY A 559 -21.64 13.83 35.51
CA GLY A 559 -20.81 14.93 35.00
C GLY A 559 -20.01 15.63 36.09
N LYS A 560 -20.68 16.52 36.84
CA LYS A 560 -20.14 17.24 38.00
C LYS A 560 -19.76 16.26 39.13
N ILE A 561 -20.69 15.39 39.49
CA ILE A 561 -20.48 14.31 40.48
C ILE A 561 -20.23 13.00 39.72
N LYS A 562 -19.08 12.35 39.92
CA LYS A 562 -18.65 11.12 39.23
C LYS A 562 -19.32 9.83 39.72
N THR A 563 -20.59 9.90 40.15
CA THR A 563 -21.38 8.71 40.52
C THR A 563 -21.89 7.97 39.28
N TRP A 564 -21.83 6.64 39.32
CA TRP A 564 -22.43 5.77 38.31
C TRP A 564 -23.94 5.61 38.56
N LYS A 565 -24.77 5.75 37.51
CA LYS A 565 -26.22 5.59 37.62
C LYS A 565 -26.79 4.86 36.40
N LYS A 566 -27.56 3.79 36.63
CA LYS A 566 -28.35 3.10 35.59
C LYS A 566 -29.37 4.06 35.00
N ARG A 567 -29.45 4.14 33.68
CA ARG A 567 -30.37 5.01 32.92
C ARG A 567 -30.89 4.26 31.70
N TRP A 568 -32.13 4.55 31.33
CA TRP A 568 -32.68 4.11 30.05
C TRP A 568 -32.13 5.03 28.97
N PHE A 569 -31.43 4.49 27.98
CA PHE A 569 -30.93 5.21 26.83
C PHE A 569 -31.82 4.96 25.63
N VAL A 570 -31.95 5.98 24.79
CA VAL A 570 -32.72 5.98 23.55
C VAL A 570 -31.87 6.67 22.49
N PHE A 571 -31.29 5.90 21.59
CA PHE A 571 -30.78 6.41 20.33
C PHE A 571 -31.97 6.56 19.38
N ASP A 572 -32.18 7.77 18.87
CA ASP A 572 -33.28 8.14 18.00
C ASP A 572 -32.72 8.78 16.72
N ARG A 573 -32.82 8.04 15.62
CA ARG A 573 -32.37 8.42 14.27
C ARG A 573 -33.15 9.62 13.74
N THR A 574 -34.45 9.70 14.04
CA THR A 574 -35.37 10.74 13.56
C THR A 574 -35.14 12.06 14.29
N LYS A 575 -34.98 12.01 15.61
CA LYS A 575 -34.63 13.19 16.43
C LYS A 575 -33.14 13.54 16.37
N ARG A 576 -32.30 12.63 15.84
CA ARG A 576 -30.84 12.76 15.70
C ARG A 576 -30.12 12.96 17.05
N THR A 577 -30.55 12.16 18.04
CA THR A 577 -30.05 12.22 19.43
C THR A 577 -29.83 10.86 20.07
N LEU A 578 -28.84 10.78 20.96
CA LEU A 578 -28.74 9.79 22.02
C LEU A 578 -29.24 10.42 23.33
N SER A 579 -30.51 10.20 23.65
CA SER A 579 -31.19 10.72 24.84
C SER A 579 -31.16 9.70 25.99
N TYR A 580 -31.25 10.16 27.24
CA TYR A 580 -31.31 9.24 28.39
C TYR A 580 -32.23 9.73 29.52
N TYR A 581 -32.93 8.77 30.13
CA TYR A 581 -34.06 8.95 31.04
C TYR A 581 -33.83 8.26 32.39
N ALA A 582 -34.66 8.58 33.39
CA ALA A 582 -34.61 7.92 34.70
C ALA A 582 -34.84 6.40 34.61
N ASP A 583 -35.85 6.00 33.83
CA ASP A 583 -36.44 4.66 33.75
C ASP A 583 -36.98 4.37 32.33
N LYS A 584 -37.50 3.15 32.12
CA LYS A 584 -37.90 2.63 30.81
C LYS A 584 -39.12 3.31 30.17
N HIS A 585 -39.91 4.06 30.93
CA HIS A 585 -41.15 4.67 30.43
C HIS A 585 -40.92 6.06 29.84
N GLU A 586 -39.66 6.49 29.72
CA GLU A 586 -39.23 7.77 29.10
C GLU A 586 -39.81 9.04 29.76
N THR A 587 -40.45 8.90 30.93
CA THR A 587 -41.17 9.96 31.67
C THR A 587 -40.33 11.16 32.09
N LYS A 588 -39.06 10.93 32.45
CA LYS A 588 -38.19 11.95 33.04
C LYS A 588 -36.81 11.96 32.41
N LEU A 589 -36.70 12.70 31.31
CA LEU A 589 -35.46 13.01 30.60
C LEU A 589 -34.38 13.52 31.58
N LYS A 590 -33.14 13.07 31.39
CA LYS A 590 -31.97 13.41 32.22
C LYS A 590 -30.82 14.04 31.42
N GLY A 591 -30.90 13.99 30.09
CA GLY A 591 -30.02 14.71 29.18
C GLY A 591 -30.10 14.16 27.77
N VAL A 592 -29.55 14.92 26.84
CA VAL A 592 -29.52 14.66 25.41
C VAL A 592 -28.06 14.76 24.96
N ILE A 593 -27.66 13.90 24.03
CA ILE A 593 -26.39 14.00 23.30
C ILE A 593 -26.75 14.06 21.81
N TYR A 594 -26.49 15.19 21.16
CA TYR A 594 -26.80 15.38 19.73
C TYR A 594 -25.76 14.68 18.86
N PHE A 595 -26.19 14.10 17.73
CA PHE A 595 -25.30 13.40 16.78
C PHE A 595 -24.12 14.28 16.31
N GLN A 596 -24.38 15.56 16.02
CA GLN A 596 -23.37 16.56 15.64
C GLN A 596 -22.30 16.83 16.71
N ALA A 597 -22.55 16.46 17.97
CA ALA A 597 -21.61 16.63 19.08
C ALA A 597 -20.79 15.37 19.38
N ILE A 598 -21.17 14.21 18.84
CA ILE A 598 -20.45 12.93 19.03
C ILE A 598 -19.29 12.87 18.05
N GLU A 599 -18.07 13.04 18.55
CA GLU A 599 -16.85 12.97 17.75
C GLU A 599 -16.39 11.53 17.50
N GLU A 600 -16.52 10.69 18.53
CA GLU A 600 -15.82 9.41 18.61
C GLU A 600 -16.53 8.46 19.59
N VAL A 601 -16.50 7.17 19.30
CA VAL A 601 -17.01 6.11 20.20
C VAL A 601 -15.97 5.00 20.25
N TYR A 602 -15.45 4.71 21.44
CA TYR A 602 -14.35 3.77 21.62
C TYR A 602 -14.48 2.96 22.92
N TYR A 603 -13.86 1.78 22.95
CA TYR A 603 -13.74 0.96 24.16
C TYR A 603 -12.64 1.52 25.06
N ASP A 604 -12.86 1.56 26.39
CA ASP A 604 -11.91 2.20 27.34
C ASP A 604 -10.71 1.28 27.68
N HIS A 605 -9.89 0.98 26.66
CA HIS A 605 -8.66 0.16 26.79
C HIS A 605 -7.74 0.65 27.93
N LEU A 606 -7.68 1.97 28.13
CA LEU A 606 -6.84 2.65 29.12
C LEU A 606 -7.44 2.62 30.54
N LYS A 607 -8.68 2.13 30.72
CA LYS A 607 -9.43 2.12 31.98
C LYS A 607 -9.55 3.51 32.63
N SER A 608 -9.61 4.55 31.79
CA SER A 608 -9.72 5.97 32.14
C SER A 608 -10.88 6.23 33.11
N ALA A 609 -11.94 5.43 33.00
CA ALA A 609 -12.98 5.27 34.01
C ALA A 609 -12.50 4.49 35.25
N HIS A 610 -11.47 4.97 35.96
CA HIS A 610 -10.79 4.31 37.09
C HIS A 610 -11.68 3.91 38.30
N LYS A 611 -13.00 4.17 38.26
CA LYS A 611 -13.98 3.71 39.25
C LYS A 611 -15.18 2.99 38.61
N SER A 612 -15.03 2.44 37.40
CA SER A 612 -16.11 1.73 36.70
C SER A 612 -16.55 0.47 37.44
N PRO A 613 -17.86 0.22 37.60
CA PRO A 613 -18.38 -1.03 38.16
C PRO A 613 -17.99 -2.29 37.37
N ASN A 614 -17.70 -2.16 36.06
CA ASN A 614 -17.15 -3.25 35.27
C ASN A 614 -16.29 -2.71 34.10
N PRO A 615 -14.96 -2.60 34.27
CA PRO A 615 -14.06 -2.06 33.25
C PRO A 615 -14.11 -2.80 31.90
N SER A 616 -14.31 -4.13 31.88
CA SER A 616 -14.33 -4.91 30.62
C SER A 616 -15.63 -4.77 29.81
N LEU A 617 -16.64 -4.11 30.38
CA LEU A 617 -17.88 -3.72 29.69
C LEU A 617 -18.03 -2.18 29.58
N THR A 618 -16.92 -1.44 29.74
CA THR A 618 -16.90 0.02 29.71
C THR A 618 -16.48 0.57 28.35
N PHE A 619 -17.33 1.44 27.79
CA PHE A 619 -17.03 2.20 26.58
C PHE A 619 -17.27 3.70 26.79
N SER A 620 -16.73 4.49 25.87
CA SER A 620 -16.71 5.95 25.92
C SER A 620 -17.40 6.52 24.68
N VAL A 621 -18.30 7.47 24.89
CA VAL A 621 -18.81 8.36 23.83
C VAL A 621 -18.19 9.73 24.07
N LYS A 622 -17.29 10.15 23.18
CA LYS A 622 -16.59 11.44 23.25
C LYS A 622 -17.42 12.50 22.55
N THR A 623 -17.54 13.65 23.19
CA THR A 623 -18.18 14.84 22.64
C THR A 623 -17.32 16.05 22.93
N ARG A 624 -17.45 17.11 22.10
CA ARG A 624 -16.67 18.36 22.17
C ARG A 624 -16.46 18.87 23.60
N ASP A 625 -17.53 18.91 24.39
CA ASP A 625 -17.49 19.45 25.76
C ASP A 625 -17.07 18.41 26.82
N ARG A 626 -17.19 17.11 26.51
CA ARG A 626 -17.14 16.03 27.52
C ARG A 626 -17.03 14.60 26.94
N ILE A 627 -16.30 13.73 27.63
CA ILE A 627 -16.43 12.26 27.52
C ILE A 627 -17.54 11.68 28.42
N TYR A 628 -18.39 10.82 27.84
CA TYR A 628 -19.43 10.04 28.50
C TYR A 628 -19.04 8.57 28.60
N TYR A 629 -18.51 8.17 29.76
CA TYR A 629 -18.26 6.76 30.09
C TYR A 629 -19.56 6.04 30.43
N MET A 630 -19.75 4.86 29.83
CA MET A 630 -20.94 4.01 29.95
C MET A 630 -20.53 2.54 30.14
N VAL A 631 -21.28 1.80 30.95
CA VAL A 631 -21.09 0.37 31.17
C VAL A 631 -22.32 -0.39 30.66
N ALA A 632 -22.08 -1.40 29.83
CA ALA A 632 -23.10 -2.31 29.32
C ALA A 632 -23.34 -3.51 30.26
N PRO A 633 -24.53 -4.16 30.21
CA PRO A 633 -24.80 -5.37 30.97
C PRO A 633 -24.12 -6.63 30.42
N SER A 634 -23.76 -6.67 29.12
CA SER A 634 -23.07 -7.81 28.50
C SER A 634 -22.13 -7.36 27.36
N PRO A 635 -21.18 -8.22 26.91
CA PRO A 635 -20.31 -7.91 25.76
C PRO A 635 -21.09 -7.68 24.47
N GLU A 636 -22.15 -8.46 24.23
CA GLU A 636 -23.02 -8.32 23.06
C GLU A 636 -23.73 -6.96 23.08
N THR A 637 -24.29 -6.59 24.23
CA THR A 637 -24.92 -5.28 24.43
C THR A 637 -23.95 -4.13 24.24
N MET A 638 -22.69 -4.27 24.69
CA MET A 638 -21.66 -3.24 24.48
C MET A 638 -21.39 -3.02 22.99
N ARG A 639 -21.18 -4.10 22.23
CA ARG A 639 -20.92 -4.04 20.77
C ARG A 639 -22.08 -3.38 20.03
N ILE A 640 -23.31 -3.83 20.28
CA ILE A 640 -24.51 -3.27 19.64
C ILE A 640 -24.64 -1.77 19.96
N TRP A 641 -24.44 -1.34 21.21
CA TRP A 641 -24.49 0.09 21.54
C TRP A 641 -23.39 0.91 20.89
N MET A 642 -22.16 0.39 20.82
CA MET A 642 -21.06 1.08 20.13
C MET A 642 -21.39 1.27 18.64
N ASP A 643 -21.68 0.18 17.93
CA ASP A 643 -21.98 0.22 16.49
C ASP A 643 -23.19 1.13 16.19
N VAL A 644 -24.28 1.01 16.96
CA VAL A 644 -25.47 1.88 16.83
C VAL A 644 -25.09 3.37 16.95
N ILE A 645 -24.33 3.75 17.98
CA ILE A 645 -23.99 5.17 18.23
C ILE A 645 -23.04 5.68 17.14
N VAL A 646 -22.12 4.85 16.64
CA VAL A 646 -21.23 5.18 15.52
C VAL A 646 -22.02 5.52 14.25
N THR A 647 -23.16 4.85 13.97
CA THR A 647 -24.00 5.20 12.79
C THR A 647 -24.50 6.65 12.80
N GLY A 648 -24.47 7.34 13.94
CA GLY A 648 -24.85 8.74 14.12
C GLY A 648 -23.73 9.65 14.69
N ALA A 649 -22.46 9.24 14.64
CA ALA A 649 -21.33 10.00 15.20
C ALA A 649 -20.86 11.18 14.32
N GLU A 650 -21.75 12.11 13.99
CA GLU A 650 -21.52 13.16 12.99
C GLU A 650 -20.59 14.31 13.41
N GLY A 651 -20.07 14.32 14.64
CA GLY A 651 -19.13 15.32 15.13
C GLY A 651 -17.70 15.18 14.63
N TYR A 652 -17.38 14.14 13.86
CA TYR A 652 -16.03 13.86 13.34
C TYR A 652 -15.64 14.84 12.20
N THR A 653 -14.71 15.76 12.49
CA THR A 653 -14.36 16.89 11.59
C THR A 653 -13.02 16.75 10.85
N GLN A 654 -12.19 15.75 11.16
CA GLN A 654 -10.80 15.71 10.66
C GLN A 654 -10.61 15.21 9.22
N PHE A 655 -11.67 14.74 8.55
CA PHE A 655 -11.60 14.18 7.18
C PHE A 655 -12.79 14.61 6.31
N MET A 656 -13.16 15.90 6.35
CA MET A 656 -14.15 16.52 5.44
C MET A 656 -13.63 17.84 4.84
N LEU A 657 -12.46 17.75 4.21
CA LEU A 657 -11.94 18.67 3.20
C LEU A 657 -11.43 17.83 2.03
#